data_AF-A0A1H9CG06-F1
#
_entry.id   AF-A0A1H9CG06-F1
#
_cell.length_a   1.000
_cell.length_b   1.000
_cell.length_c   1.000
_cell.angle_alpha   90.00
_cell.angle_beta   90.00
_cell.angle_gamma   90.00
#
_symmetry.space_group_name_H-M   'P 1'
#
loop_
_entity.id
_entity.type
_entity.pdbx_description
1 polymer ?
#
loop_
_entity_poly.entity_id
_entity_poly.type
_entity_poly.pdbx_seq_one_letter_code
_entity_poly.pdbx_strand_id
1 'polypeptide(L)'
;MHRRRRLIPLLAGALCASSLLAAGPVPAGATPLGPGKPSPSAPSKPERKGDLDVRSAGGAAQPGAQQRSRPGTAAAEERWRAVLGDQAVVQLDPLTGTPRMLARLDGFLTGRSGSSAEKVVLRYLRKHATELGLQPGDLDTLVLRKNYKDVAGIRHLSWVQVVGGVPVFGNGLKANVTKRGEIISLEGAPIEDLANQAAAAGPATVSADQSRRAAATDVGGRVADVRQTRKGARSVWANRDSASLVWFLTPGGLRRGWSTRVQAGGTLDYQHVIDASSGAVLLRHDLVDFANGDALVYDNYPGAPRGGEQHRRNLVKAGYLGKDAETLAGGTYVAAWSDINDDDLQNPGEAVPVPGRSGDGAQYRLTPFTTGSAFCATTVCTWDPTEKGSWKVNREADVTQGFYFTSRYHDYLKAKPFGFTRSAGNFEARGGDAVQLNALDGAATDGDMPDANHVDNANMSTPPDGTPPTMQMYLFHAPGATDDEDPFVPASSAFDADVILHEYTHGLSNRLVVDATGTSTLNSVQAGSMGEAWSDYYAQDYLVHSGFERDTSAAGEILTGRYVAAGQSLIRTMPIDCPVGTTSEACTRLDGSRGGYTYGELSAVIGEAEVHASGEIWGQTLWDLRRTLGHKVTGALVTRAMELSPADPSFLDMRNAIVQADLAVYKGKHTKTVWKVFAHRGMGFFAGTTDAADARPVEDFSRPPGKSTPRAAITGRVTDSVTGLGLADVRVAVGGHDSGFGGDYTARTDADGRYRIDHVAAGTYPVVLTSPAGYLPASRTATVTTDGAEVDYALRRDWAAANGGAQVVSAGGPDFTPYGCGPLAALDTSLGTGWVTTSGDEEVPTNKPTPKALVVALPAAVDVQAVAVDPAATCGVAGSASTGDYRIETSPDLKAWTTVSEGTFTAEDRGRLNEIAVKGSTGTRFVRFTALSPQVPDLATNCPDGAYDGCVYMSLAELVVYGSGSAAPDVAAVASGRR
;
A
#
# COMPACT_ATOMS: atom_id res chain seq x y z
N MET A 1 -7.53 -29.15 -38.25
CA MET A 1 -7.13 -30.46 -37.70
C MET A 1 -6.27 -30.21 -36.47
N HIS A 2 -6.62 -30.85 -35.34
CA HIS A 2 -5.94 -30.86 -34.03
C HIS A 2 -5.87 -29.52 -33.28
N ARG A 3 -6.79 -29.29 -32.33
CA ARG A 3 -6.80 -29.69 -30.91
C ARG A 3 -5.99 -28.71 -30.04
N ARG A 4 -6.67 -27.69 -29.50
CA ARG A 4 -6.25 -26.96 -28.28
C ARG A 4 -6.96 -27.61 -27.09
N ARG A 5 -6.20 -28.07 -26.10
CA ARG A 5 -6.70 -28.45 -24.78
C ARG A 5 -6.18 -27.42 -23.79
N ARG A 6 -7.09 -26.65 -23.21
CA ARG A 6 -6.91 -25.93 -21.94
C ARG A 6 -7.11 -26.95 -20.82
N LEU A 7 -6.30 -26.86 -19.77
CA LEU A 7 -6.56 -27.52 -18.49
C LEU A 7 -6.81 -26.43 -17.45
N ILE A 8 -7.90 -26.64 -16.72
CA ILE A 8 -8.50 -25.86 -15.64
C ILE A 8 -7.99 -26.44 -14.31
N PRO A 9 -7.67 -25.65 -13.28
CA PRO A 9 -7.38 -26.19 -11.94
C PRO A 9 -8.67 -26.36 -11.13
N LEU A 10 -8.71 -27.42 -10.32
CA LEU A 10 -9.80 -27.82 -9.43
C LEU A 10 -9.46 -27.41 -7.99
N LEU A 11 -10.37 -26.69 -7.33
CA LEU A 11 -10.39 -26.50 -5.88
C LEU A 11 -10.86 -27.77 -5.16
N ALA A 12 -10.20 -28.15 -4.06
CA ALA A 12 -10.74 -29.14 -3.13
C ALA A 12 -10.33 -28.90 -1.65
N GLY A 13 -11.34 -28.53 -0.85
CA GLY A 13 -11.79 -29.30 0.32
C GLY A 13 -10.82 -29.55 1.48
N ALA A 14 -10.89 -28.70 2.51
CA ALA A 14 -10.28 -28.90 3.82
C ALA A 14 -10.86 -30.11 4.58
N LEU A 15 -9.99 -30.97 5.10
CA LEU A 15 -10.33 -32.06 6.03
C LEU A 15 -9.49 -31.95 7.30
N CYS A 16 -10.17 -31.67 8.41
CA CYS A 16 -9.63 -31.74 9.77
C CYS A 16 -9.31 -33.20 10.17
N ALA A 17 -8.12 -33.43 10.72
CA ALA A 17 -7.82 -34.64 11.48
C ALA A 17 -6.90 -34.37 12.68
N SER A 18 -7.48 -34.48 13.87
CA SER A 18 -6.84 -34.51 15.19
C SER A 18 -6.23 -35.89 15.52
N SER A 19 -5.07 -35.91 16.20
CA SER A 19 -4.53 -36.92 17.15
C SER A 19 -2.99 -37.02 17.04
N LEU A 20 -2.15 -37.36 18.03
CA LEU A 20 -2.26 -37.71 19.45
C LEU A 20 -0.83 -37.62 20.04
N LEU A 21 -0.71 -37.07 21.25
CA LEU A 21 0.51 -37.10 22.07
C LEU A 21 0.86 -38.53 22.51
N ALA A 22 2.14 -38.90 22.41
CA ALA A 22 2.70 -40.04 23.13
C ALA A 22 4.06 -39.68 23.75
N ALA A 23 4.04 -39.41 25.05
CA ALA A 23 5.22 -39.32 25.89
C ALA A 23 5.66 -40.74 26.30
N GLY A 24 6.92 -41.08 26.04
CA GLY A 24 7.56 -42.32 26.48
C GLY A 24 8.62 -42.06 27.58
N PRO A 25 8.84 -43.00 28.51
CA PRO A 25 9.57 -42.76 29.76
C PRO A 25 11.08 -42.87 29.60
N VAL A 26 11.80 -42.07 30.38
CA VAL A 26 13.26 -42.15 30.57
C VAL A 26 13.60 -43.24 31.59
N PRO A 27 14.41 -44.27 31.27
CA PRO A 27 15.05 -45.08 32.29
C PRO A 27 16.37 -44.44 32.71
N ALA A 28 16.49 -44.17 34.01
CA ALA A 28 17.74 -43.85 34.67
C ALA A 28 18.64 -45.09 34.72
N GLY A 29 19.87 -44.97 34.22
CA GLY A 29 20.87 -46.03 34.36
C GLY A 29 22.06 -45.89 33.42
N ALA A 30 22.95 -44.94 33.68
CA ALA A 30 24.28 -44.94 33.08
C ALA A 30 25.34 -44.62 34.15
N THR A 31 26.19 -45.61 34.38
CA THR A 31 27.44 -45.59 35.14
C THR A 31 28.40 -44.49 34.66
N PRO A 32 29.28 -43.97 35.54
CA PRO A 32 30.19 -42.88 35.20
C PRO A 32 31.29 -43.37 34.26
N LEU A 33 31.30 -42.84 33.03
CA LEU A 33 32.45 -42.93 32.13
C LEU A 33 33.53 -41.96 32.64
N GLY A 34 34.76 -42.46 32.74
CA GLY A 34 35.92 -41.69 33.19
C GLY A 34 36.22 -40.46 32.32
N PRO A 35 37.18 -39.61 32.74
CA PRO A 35 37.46 -38.35 32.06
C PRO A 35 37.92 -38.62 30.62
N GLY A 36 37.02 -38.34 29.68
CA GLY A 36 37.33 -38.32 28.25
C GLY A 36 38.42 -37.29 27.99
N LYS A 37 39.39 -37.65 27.14
CA LYS A 37 40.37 -36.71 26.60
C LYS A 37 39.63 -35.48 26.04
N PRO A 38 40.06 -34.25 26.33
CA PRO A 38 39.47 -33.07 25.71
C PRO A 38 39.65 -33.18 24.19
N SER A 39 38.55 -33.07 23.44
CA SER A 39 38.63 -32.76 22.01
C SER A 39 39.49 -31.51 21.83
N PRO A 40 40.37 -31.44 20.82
CA PRO A 40 41.07 -30.20 20.54
C PRO A 40 40.01 -29.14 20.25
N SER A 41 39.90 -28.16 21.13
CA SER A 41 39.15 -26.93 20.86
C SER A 41 39.61 -26.41 19.51
N ALA A 42 38.66 -26.19 18.58
CA ALA A 42 38.93 -25.40 17.40
C ALA A 42 39.69 -24.14 17.84
N PRO A 43 40.76 -23.72 17.16
CA PRO A 43 41.50 -22.54 17.57
C PRO A 43 40.51 -21.38 17.63
N SER A 44 40.27 -20.87 18.85
CA SER A 44 39.51 -19.63 19.04
C SER A 44 40.21 -18.56 18.21
N LYS A 45 39.54 -18.07 17.16
CA LYS A 45 40.04 -16.91 16.43
C LYS A 45 40.30 -15.79 17.45
N PRO A 46 41.44 -15.10 17.42
CA PRO A 46 41.70 -14.03 18.38
C PRO A 46 40.58 -12.98 18.29
N GLU A 47 39.93 -12.73 19.41
CA GLU A 47 38.88 -11.73 19.57
C GLU A 47 39.41 -10.34 19.24
N ARG A 48 38.69 -9.57 18.40
CA ARG A 48 39.10 -8.19 18.07
C ARG A 48 39.06 -7.35 19.34
N LYS A 49 40.09 -6.53 19.56
CA LYS A 49 40.12 -5.64 20.72
C LYS A 49 39.23 -4.43 20.48
N GLY A 50 38.14 -4.31 21.24
CA GLY A 50 37.26 -3.15 21.21
C GLY A 50 37.95 -1.84 21.61
N ASP A 51 37.22 -0.73 21.48
CA ASP A 51 37.72 0.61 21.76
C ASP A 51 38.26 0.76 23.18
N LEU A 52 39.34 1.52 23.30
CA LEU A 52 39.94 1.92 24.57
C LEU A 52 40.16 3.42 24.52
N ASP A 53 39.71 4.12 25.54
CA ASP A 53 40.12 5.51 25.75
C ASP A 53 40.34 5.69 27.24
N VAL A 54 41.56 6.02 27.65
CA VAL A 54 41.90 6.21 29.07
C VAL A 54 41.18 7.41 29.71
N ARG A 55 40.46 8.22 28.90
CA ARG A 55 39.56 9.28 29.36
C ARG A 55 38.17 8.74 29.75
N SER A 56 37.77 7.58 29.22
CA SER A 56 36.46 6.97 29.43
C SER A 56 36.43 6.18 30.74
N ALA A 57 35.79 6.73 31.78
CA ALA A 57 35.60 6.03 33.05
C ALA A 57 34.38 5.08 32.99
N GLY A 58 34.65 3.77 32.92
CA GLY A 58 33.65 2.71 33.14
C GLY A 58 33.13 2.69 34.60
N GLY A 59 31.93 2.13 34.79
CA GLY A 59 31.02 2.32 35.94
C GLY A 59 31.50 2.06 37.37
N ALA A 60 32.77 1.70 37.61
CA ALA A 60 33.34 1.57 38.96
C ALA A 60 34.25 2.75 39.39
N ALA A 61 34.67 3.63 38.47
CA ALA A 61 35.60 4.74 38.76
C ALA A 61 34.96 6.14 38.79
N GLN A 62 33.65 6.24 38.53
CA GLN A 62 32.90 7.50 38.43
C GLN A 62 32.94 8.38 39.71
N PRO A 63 32.83 7.84 40.95
CA PRO A 63 32.83 8.70 42.14
C PRO A 63 34.18 9.41 42.38
N GLY A 64 35.30 8.75 42.06
CA GLY A 64 36.65 9.30 42.25
C GLY A 64 37.08 10.31 41.17
N ALA A 65 36.56 10.18 39.95
CA ALA A 65 36.80 11.14 38.87
C ALA A 65 35.93 12.41 39.02
N GLN A 66 34.68 12.29 39.48
CA GLN A 66 33.84 13.45 39.82
C GLN A 66 34.37 14.21 41.05
N GLN A 67 34.94 13.51 42.04
CA GLN A 67 35.60 14.14 43.20
C GLN A 67 36.92 14.86 42.88
N ARG A 68 37.49 14.67 41.69
CA ARG A 68 38.68 15.40 41.20
C ARG A 68 38.35 16.50 40.20
N SER A 69 37.07 16.79 39.96
CA SER A 69 36.68 18.04 39.31
C SER A 69 37.31 19.21 40.08
N ARG A 70 38.04 20.06 39.37
CA ARG A 70 38.71 21.22 39.97
C ARG A 70 37.68 22.00 40.83
N PRO A 71 38.04 22.48 42.03
CA PRO A 71 37.20 23.41 42.78
C PRO A 71 36.85 24.61 41.88
N GLY A 72 35.56 24.84 41.62
CA GLY A 72 35.09 25.98 40.83
C GLY A 72 34.11 25.71 39.68
N THR A 73 33.71 24.45 39.42
CA THR A 73 32.71 24.10 38.37
C THR A 73 31.34 24.74 38.62
N ALA A 74 30.83 24.66 39.85
CA ALA A 74 29.57 25.33 40.24
C ALA A 74 29.66 26.86 40.05
N ALA A 75 30.80 27.47 40.40
CA ALA A 75 31.02 28.90 40.22
C ALA A 75 31.13 29.29 38.74
N ALA A 76 31.63 28.41 37.86
CA ALA A 76 31.69 28.65 36.41
C ALA A 76 30.31 28.54 35.75
N GLU A 77 29.48 27.57 36.14
CA GLU A 77 28.09 27.47 35.70
C GLU A 77 27.26 28.67 36.17
N GLU A 78 27.47 29.12 37.42
CA GLU A 78 26.82 30.31 37.99
C GLU A 78 27.23 31.61 37.28
N ARG A 79 28.52 31.79 36.97
CA ARG A 79 29.01 32.91 36.15
C ARG A 79 28.33 32.96 34.79
N TRP A 80 28.14 31.81 34.13
CA TRP A 80 27.47 31.76 32.83
C TRP A 80 25.96 31.98 32.89
N ARG A 81 25.28 31.45 33.91
CA ARG A 81 23.86 31.76 34.15
C ARG A 81 23.66 33.25 34.41
N ALA A 82 24.57 33.91 35.13
CA ALA A 82 24.53 35.35 35.34
C ALA A 82 24.70 36.16 34.03
N VAL A 83 25.52 35.68 33.10
CA VAL A 83 25.78 36.37 31.81
C VAL A 83 24.71 36.08 30.75
N LEU A 84 24.18 34.85 30.70
CA LEU A 84 23.33 34.37 29.60
C LEU A 84 21.87 34.15 29.99
N GLY A 85 21.53 34.17 31.28
CA GLY A 85 20.18 33.96 31.80
C GLY A 85 19.81 32.49 32.02
N ASP A 86 18.58 32.26 32.50
CA ASP A 86 18.11 30.95 32.98
C ASP A 86 17.96 29.88 31.89
N GLN A 87 17.92 30.29 30.63
CA GLN A 87 17.83 29.40 29.45
C GLN A 87 19.21 29.09 28.85
N ALA A 88 20.29 29.44 29.54
CA ALA A 88 21.64 29.10 29.13
C ALA A 88 21.91 27.60 29.26
N VAL A 89 22.43 27.00 28.20
CA VAL A 89 22.98 25.64 28.23
C VAL A 89 24.47 25.77 28.47
N VAL A 90 24.92 25.40 29.67
CA VAL A 90 26.33 25.35 30.05
C VAL A 90 26.62 23.91 30.46
N GLN A 91 27.50 23.24 29.73
CA GLN A 91 28.02 21.95 30.13
C GLN A 91 29.53 22.07 30.20
N LEU A 92 30.13 21.76 31.35
CA LEU A 92 31.57 21.73 31.52
C LEU A 92 32.12 20.34 31.20
N ASP A 93 33.33 20.29 30.65
CA ASP A 93 34.06 19.04 30.52
C ASP A 93 34.70 18.65 31.86
N PRO A 94 34.52 17.40 32.33
CA PRO A 94 35.03 16.98 33.62
C PRO A 94 36.56 16.89 33.69
N LEU A 95 37.28 16.83 32.57
CA LEU A 95 38.75 16.75 32.54
C LEU A 95 39.41 18.12 32.44
N THR A 96 38.84 19.08 31.69
CA THR A 96 39.42 20.43 31.55
C THR A 96 38.81 21.45 32.49
N GLY A 97 37.56 21.26 32.93
CA GLY A 97 36.79 22.27 33.67
C GLY A 97 36.34 23.45 32.80
N THR A 98 36.56 23.41 31.49
CA THR A 98 36.11 24.42 30.52
C THR A 98 34.81 23.98 29.83
N PRO A 99 33.99 24.91 29.29
CA PRO A 99 32.72 24.54 28.66
C PRO A 99 32.90 23.61 27.46
N ARG A 100 32.31 22.41 27.50
CA ARG A 100 32.16 21.54 26.32
C ARG A 100 30.97 21.94 25.44
N MET A 101 29.98 22.63 26.02
CA MET A 101 28.84 23.21 25.32
C MET A 101 28.43 24.51 26.02
N LEU A 102 28.31 25.57 25.24
CA LEU A 102 27.76 26.85 25.64
C LEU A 102 26.77 27.32 24.58
N ALA A 103 25.51 27.48 24.95
CA ALA A 103 24.44 27.96 24.08
C ALA A 103 23.31 28.61 24.89
N ARG A 104 22.28 29.10 24.20
CA ARG A 104 21.02 29.57 24.78
C ARG A 104 19.85 28.87 24.10
N LEU A 105 18.84 28.49 24.86
CA LEU A 105 17.60 27.89 24.31
C LEU A 105 16.59 28.95 23.84
N ASP A 106 16.75 30.18 24.31
CA ASP A 106 15.86 31.32 24.04
C ASP A 106 16.46 32.34 23.04
N GLY A 107 17.60 32.04 22.44
CA GLY A 107 18.27 32.97 21.53
C GLY A 107 19.71 32.60 21.20
N PHE A 108 20.50 33.61 20.86
CA PHE A 108 21.91 33.48 20.45
C PHE A 108 22.84 34.08 21.51
N LEU A 109 24.10 33.63 21.56
CA LEU A 109 25.12 34.13 22.49
C LEU A 109 25.51 35.59 22.20
N THR A 110 25.28 36.07 20.98
CA THR A 110 25.55 37.47 20.58
C THR A 110 24.42 38.05 19.75
N GLY A 111 24.34 39.37 19.70
CA GLY A 111 23.56 40.08 18.69
C GLY A 111 24.17 39.99 17.28
N ARG A 112 23.46 40.57 16.30
CA ARG A 112 23.86 40.61 14.88
C ARG A 112 25.17 41.35 14.68
N SER A 113 25.95 40.91 13.69
CA SER A 113 27.22 41.55 13.32
C SER A 113 27.49 41.42 11.82
N GLY A 114 28.01 42.50 11.21
CA GLY A 114 28.53 42.48 9.84
C GLY A 114 29.99 42.00 9.72
N SER A 115 30.66 41.71 10.83
CA SER A 115 32.04 41.18 10.81
C SER A 115 32.08 39.72 10.34
N SER A 116 33.25 39.23 9.91
CA SER A 116 33.40 37.81 9.60
C SER A 116 33.11 36.95 10.84
N ALA A 117 32.48 35.78 10.64
CA ALA A 117 32.12 34.88 11.73
C ALA A 117 33.30 34.53 12.65
N GLU A 118 34.49 34.37 12.07
CA GLU A 118 35.74 34.17 12.81
C GLU A 118 36.07 35.36 13.74
N LYS A 119 35.98 36.59 13.26
CA LYS A 119 36.22 37.79 14.08
C LYS A 119 35.17 37.95 15.18
N VAL A 120 33.92 37.60 14.91
CA VAL A 120 32.83 37.62 15.90
C VAL A 120 33.14 36.63 17.03
N VAL A 121 33.47 35.39 16.68
CA VAL A 121 33.80 34.34 17.64
C VAL A 121 35.05 34.68 18.45
N LEU A 122 36.18 35.01 17.81
CA LEU A 122 37.41 35.32 18.54
C LEU A 122 37.26 36.54 19.48
N ARG A 123 36.46 37.54 19.09
CA ARG A 123 36.14 38.67 19.97
C ARG A 123 35.32 38.22 21.18
N TYR A 124 34.33 37.36 20.96
CA TYR A 124 33.53 36.80 22.05
C TYR A 124 34.40 35.99 23.02
N LEU A 125 35.28 35.11 22.50
CA LEU A 125 36.20 34.32 23.32
C LEU A 125 37.14 35.18 24.15
N ARG A 126 37.75 36.22 23.55
CA ARG A 126 38.62 37.15 24.29
C ARG A 126 37.89 37.90 25.39
N LYS A 127 36.66 38.34 25.11
CA LYS A 127 35.83 39.05 26.08
C LYS A 127 35.45 38.18 27.26
N HIS A 128 35.25 36.88 27.02
CA HIS A 128 34.75 35.93 28.01
C HIS A 128 35.77 34.86 28.42
N ALA A 129 37.07 35.12 28.24
CA ALA A 129 38.11 34.11 28.44
C ALA A 129 38.10 33.57 29.87
N THR A 130 38.00 34.45 30.86
CA THR A 130 37.94 34.09 32.28
C THR A 130 36.70 33.27 32.63
N GLU A 131 35.54 33.59 32.07
CA GLU A 131 34.30 32.83 32.26
C GLU A 131 34.33 31.47 31.56
N LEU A 132 35.04 31.36 30.43
CA LEU A 132 35.32 30.09 29.76
C LEU A 132 36.34 29.22 30.51
N GLY A 133 36.95 29.73 31.60
CA GLY A 133 38.01 29.03 32.33
C GLY A 133 39.32 28.99 31.54
N LEU A 134 39.57 30.00 30.70
CA LEU A 134 40.76 30.13 29.86
C LEU A 134 41.57 31.36 30.25
N GLN A 135 42.87 31.29 30.05
CA GLN A 135 43.76 32.44 30.13
C GLN A 135 43.88 33.10 28.76
N PRO A 136 44.14 34.42 28.68
CA PRO A 136 44.31 35.09 27.39
C PRO A 136 45.32 34.41 26.45
N GLY A 137 46.41 33.86 27.01
CA GLY A 137 47.43 33.13 26.26
C GLY A 137 46.97 31.78 25.69
N ASP A 138 45.89 31.17 26.23
CA ASP A 138 45.34 29.94 25.67
C ASP A 138 44.70 30.17 24.30
N LEU A 139 44.18 31.37 24.06
CA LEU A 139 43.58 31.73 22.77
C LEU A 139 44.63 31.80 21.66
N ASP A 140 45.89 32.09 21.99
CA ASP A 140 47.01 32.11 21.03
C ASP A 140 47.40 30.70 20.57
N THR A 141 46.98 29.67 21.32
CA THR A 141 47.16 28.27 20.91
C THR A 141 46.12 27.81 19.88
N LEU A 142 45.02 28.55 19.70
CA LEU A 142 43.93 28.16 18.79
C LEU A 142 44.31 28.42 17.33
N VAL A 143 44.54 27.36 16.57
CA VAL A 143 44.75 27.40 15.12
C VAL A 143 43.46 27.03 14.40
N LEU A 144 42.95 27.92 13.55
CA LEU A 144 41.74 27.66 12.77
C LEU A 144 41.98 26.49 11.81
N ARG A 145 41.19 25.43 11.96
CA ARG A 145 41.27 24.22 11.14
C ARG A 145 40.27 24.24 9.99
N LYS A 146 39.04 24.71 10.24
CA LYS A 146 37.97 24.72 9.23
C LYS A 146 37.04 25.91 9.45
N ASN A 147 36.63 26.53 8.36
CA ASN A 147 35.56 27.52 8.29
C ASN A 147 34.78 27.26 7.00
N TYR A 148 33.54 26.78 7.12
CA TYR A 148 32.69 26.53 5.96
C TYR A 148 31.26 27.00 6.22
N LYS A 149 30.52 27.23 5.13
CA LYS A 149 29.12 27.63 5.16
C LYS A 149 28.28 26.46 4.69
N ASP A 150 27.23 26.12 5.43
CA ASP A 150 26.27 25.09 5.02
C ASP A 150 25.20 25.65 4.06
N VAL A 151 24.28 24.79 3.63
CA VAL A 151 23.18 25.14 2.73
C VAL A 151 22.16 26.10 3.35
N ALA A 152 22.06 26.14 4.69
CA ALA A 152 21.20 27.07 5.43
C ALA A 152 21.86 28.45 5.63
N GLY A 153 23.13 28.60 5.24
CA GLY A 153 23.90 29.83 5.38
C GLY A 153 24.56 30.00 6.76
N ILE A 154 24.56 28.98 7.60
CA ILE A 154 25.26 28.94 8.88
C ILE A 154 26.75 28.73 8.60
N ARG A 155 27.61 29.48 9.29
CA ARG A 155 29.06 29.28 9.26
C ARG A 155 29.49 28.42 10.44
N HIS A 156 30.15 27.32 10.13
CA HIS A 156 30.74 26.40 11.10
C HIS A 156 32.24 26.60 11.13
N LEU A 157 32.76 26.95 12.31
CA LEU A 157 34.18 27.18 12.55
C LEU A 157 34.71 26.15 13.54
N SER A 158 35.95 25.70 13.33
CA SER A 158 36.64 24.81 14.27
C SER A 158 38.11 25.17 14.37
N TRP A 159 38.59 25.29 15.60
CA TRP A 159 39.98 25.52 15.98
C TRP A 159 40.51 24.30 16.75
N VAL A 160 41.80 24.05 16.61
CA VAL A 160 42.53 23.06 17.39
C VAL A 160 43.60 23.80 18.18
N GLN A 161 43.81 23.44 19.45
CA GLN A 161 44.93 24.01 20.21
C GLN A 161 46.25 23.37 19.78
N VAL A 162 47.28 24.19 19.58
CA VAL A 162 48.60 23.78 19.11
C VAL A 162 49.67 24.46 19.97
N VAL A 163 50.62 23.67 20.48
CA VAL A 163 51.80 24.17 21.19
C VAL A 163 53.05 23.50 20.63
N GLY A 164 54.07 24.30 20.32
CA GLY A 164 55.32 23.80 19.73
C GLY A 164 55.12 23.10 18.38
N GLY A 165 54.09 23.48 17.62
CA GLY A 165 53.71 22.83 16.36
C GLY A 165 53.01 21.47 16.51
N VAL A 166 52.71 21.04 17.74
CA VAL A 166 52.04 19.77 18.05
C VAL A 166 50.59 20.05 18.44
N PRO A 167 49.59 19.48 17.74
CA PRO A 167 48.18 19.69 18.05
C PRO A 167 47.72 18.84 19.24
N VAL A 168 46.72 19.32 19.97
CA VAL A 168 46.00 18.51 20.96
C VAL A 168 45.05 17.54 20.24
N PHE A 169 45.13 16.26 20.59
CA PHE A 169 44.28 15.21 20.04
C PHE A 169 42.89 15.24 20.67
N GLY A 170 41.86 15.20 19.82
CA GLY A 170 40.46 15.08 20.25
C GLY A 170 39.95 16.26 21.08
N ASN A 171 40.65 17.40 21.08
CA ASN A 171 40.26 18.60 21.82
C ASN A 171 40.46 19.87 20.96
N GLY A 172 39.70 20.93 21.26
CA GLY A 172 39.65 22.18 20.50
C GLY A 172 38.34 22.91 20.73
N LEU A 173 38.08 23.93 19.92
CA LEU A 173 36.90 24.77 20.02
C LEU A 173 36.16 24.81 18.69
N LYS A 174 34.84 24.75 18.71
CA LYS A 174 33.95 24.95 17.56
C LYS A 174 32.96 26.06 17.84
N ALA A 175 32.54 26.74 16.78
CA ALA A 175 31.52 27.77 16.85
C ALA A 175 30.61 27.71 15.64
N ASN A 176 29.31 27.90 15.87
CA ASN A 176 28.31 27.98 14.83
C ASN A 176 27.74 29.40 14.80
N VAL A 177 27.72 30.05 13.63
CA VAL A 177 27.35 31.46 13.49
C VAL A 177 26.29 31.60 12.40
N THR A 178 25.17 32.27 12.71
CA THR A 178 24.09 32.51 11.74
C THR A 178 24.59 33.32 10.54
N LYS A 179 23.81 33.31 9.44
CA LYS A 179 24.08 34.18 8.28
C LYS A 179 24.11 35.69 8.61
N ARG A 180 23.58 36.08 9.78
CA ARG A 180 23.53 37.48 10.27
C ARG A 180 24.64 37.79 11.29
N GLY A 181 25.58 36.86 11.49
CA GLY A 181 26.73 37.06 12.38
C GLY A 181 26.43 36.88 13.87
N GLU A 182 25.37 36.15 14.23
CA GLU A 182 25.01 35.83 15.63
C GLU A 182 25.63 34.47 16.01
N ILE A 183 26.27 34.35 17.18
CA ILE A 183 26.83 33.07 17.63
C ILE A 183 25.71 32.19 18.19
N ILE A 184 25.49 31.03 17.58
CA ILE A 184 24.49 30.04 17.97
C ILE A 184 24.98 29.23 19.17
N SER A 185 26.16 28.64 19.04
CA SER A 185 26.79 27.82 20.08
C SER A 185 28.30 27.92 20.01
N LEU A 186 28.93 27.70 21.17
CA LEU A 186 30.34 27.35 21.30
C LEU A 186 30.43 25.94 21.87
N GLU A 187 31.28 25.12 21.28
CA GLU A 187 31.40 23.69 21.60
C GLU A 187 32.88 23.30 21.69
N GLY A 188 33.18 22.30 22.52
CA GLY A 188 34.53 21.81 22.73
C GLY A 188 35.24 22.50 23.90
N ALA A 189 36.06 21.73 24.62
CA ALA A 189 36.55 22.07 25.94
C ALA A 189 38.07 22.33 25.91
N PRO A 190 38.52 23.50 25.42
CA PRO A 190 39.93 23.82 25.34
C PRO A 190 40.63 23.66 26.70
N ILE A 191 41.87 23.18 26.66
CA ILE A 191 42.73 22.99 27.82
C ILE A 191 43.27 24.36 28.24
N GLU A 192 43.02 24.72 29.48
CA GLU A 192 43.60 25.90 30.14
C GLU A 192 45.11 25.71 30.37
N ASP A 193 45.87 26.78 30.24
CA ASP A 193 47.30 26.83 30.52
C ASP A 193 48.10 25.77 29.72
N LEU A 194 47.67 25.53 28.48
CA LEU A 194 48.19 24.43 27.66
C LEU A 194 49.70 24.54 27.43
N ALA A 195 50.21 25.76 27.26
CA ALA A 195 51.62 26.00 26.99
C ALA A 195 52.52 25.55 28.16
N ASN A 196 52.14 25.87 29.40
CA ASN A 196 52.91 25.47 30.59
C ASN A 196 52.73 23.98 30.90
N GLN A 197 51.52 23.43 30.73
CA GLN A 197 51.30 21.98 30.85
C GLN A 197 52.13 21.18 29.84
N ALA A 198 52.25 21.67 28.60
CA ALA A 198 53.10 21.09 27.57
C ALA A 198 54.60 21.21 27.89
N ALA A 199 55.03 22.29 28.53
CA ALA A 199 56.42 22.48 28.98
C ALA A 199 56.79 21.55 30.14
N ALA A 200 55.84 21.24 31.02
CA ALA A 200 56.02 20.29 32.12
C ALA A 200 56.04 18.82 31.67
N ALA A 201 55.51 18.51 30.48
CA ALA A 201 55.51 17.16 29.92
C ALA A 201 56.90 16.78 29.37
N GLY A 202 57.38 15.59 29.74
CA GLY A 202 58.71 15.08 29.34
C GLY A 202 58.89 14.87 27.82
N PRO A 203 60.14 14.63 27.36
CA PRO A 203 60.44 14.44 25.95
C PRO A 203 59.81 13.14 25.39
N ALA A 204 59.62 13.11 24.07
CA ALA A 204 59.22 11.89 23.37
C ALA A 204 60.46 10.98 23.22
N THR A 205 60.47 9.85 23.92
CA THR A 205 61.52 8.82 23.86
C THR A 205 61.15 7.66 22.96
N VAL A 206 59.84 7.45 22.73
CA VAL A 206 59.31 6.48 21.76
C VAL A 206 59.27 7.13 20.37
N SER A 207 59.88 6.46 19.38
CA SER A 207 59.87 6.90 17.99
C SER A 207 58.54 6.59 17.28
N ALA A 208 58.29 7.27 16.16
CA ALA A 208 57.12 7.04 15.31
C ALA A 208 56.99 5.58 14.82
N ASP A 209 58.12 4.91 14.51
CA ASP A 209 58.10 3.50 14.08
C ASP A 209 57.82 2.57 15.27
N GLN A 210 58.39 2.85 16.45
CA GLN A 210 58.07 2.12 17.67
C GLN A 210 56.59 2.27 18.04
N SER A 211 55.99 3.47 17.92
CA SER A 211 54.56 3.65 18.16
C SER A 211 53.70 2.92 17.14
N ARG A 212 54.09 2.92 15.86
CA ARG A 212 53.42 2.16 14.79
C ARG A 212 53.44 0.65 15.08
N ARG A 213 54.58 0.12 15.54
CA ARG A 213 54.72 -1.28 15.96
C ARG A 213 53.90 -1.59 17.21
N ALA A 214 53.94 -0.74 18.22
CA ALA A 214 53.16 -0.89 19.44
C ALA A 214 51.65 -0.94 19.15
N ALA A 215 51.16 -0.07 18.26
CA ALA A 215 49.77 -0.06 17.80
C ALA A 215 49.35 -1.37 17.11
N ALA A 216 50.19 -1.90 16.20
CA ALA A 216 49.94 -3.18 15.55
C ALA A 216 49.96 -4.35 16.56
N THR A 217 50.95 -4.39 17.45
CA THR A 217 51.09 -5.42 18.48
C THR A 217 49.93 -5.41 19.46
N ASP A 218 49.42 -4.22 19.84
CA ASP A 218 48.27 -4.11 20.73
C ASP A 218 47.05 -4.85 20.16
N VAL A 219 46.76 -4.73 18.87
CA VAL A 219 45.60 -5.38 18.24
C VAL A 219 45.90 -6.80 17.74
N GLY A 220 47.02 -7.40 18.17
CA GLY A 220 47.43 -8.74 17.77
C GLY A 220 47.92 -8.86 16.32
N GLY A 221 48.12 -7.73 15.64
CA GLY A 221 48.60 -7.67 14.25
C GLY A 221 50.10 -7.41 14.13
N ARG A 222 50.57 -7.23 12.90
CA ARG A 222 51.97 -6.89 12.60
C ARG A 222 52.01 -5.77 11.56
N VAL A 223 53.01 -4.90 11.69
CA VAL A 223 53.25 -3.87 10.68
C VAL A 223 53.85 -4.49 9.41
N ALA A 224 53.44 -4.02 8.24
CA ALA A 224 54.11 -4.35 6.99
C ALA A 224 55.52 -3.74 6.94
N ASP A 225 56.49 -4.46 6.36
CA ASP A 225 57.82 -3.93 6.09
C ASP A 225 57.80 -3.07 4.83
N VAL A 226 57.57 -1.78 5.02
CA VAL A 226 57.40 -0.80 3.95
C VAL A 226 58.22 0.44 4.23
N ARG A 227 58.69 1.10 3.16
CA ARG A 227 59.50 2.31 3.28
C ARG A 227 58.72 3.45 3.93
N GLN A 228 59.35 4.15 4.87
CA GLN A 228 58.85 5.41 5.41
C GLN A 228 59.01 6.52 4.35
N THR A 229 57.91 7.10 3.90
CA THR A 229 57.87 8.13 2.85
C THR A 229 57.95 9.55 3.39
N ARG A 230 57.63 9.75 4.69
CA ARG A 230 57.80 11.03 5.39
C ARG A 230 58.30 10.79 6.80
N LYS A 231 59.26 11.60 7.26
CA LYS A 231 59.84 11.55 8.62
C LYS A 231 59.72 12.89 9.32
N GLY A 232 59.48 12.86 10.64
CA GLY A 232 59.37 14.03 11.50
C GLY A 232 58.14 13.96 12.42
N ALA A 233 57.62 15.12 12.85
CA ALA A 233 56.44 15.22 13.70
C ALA A 233 55.19 14.54 13.13
N ARG A 234 55.14 14.35 11.80
CA ARG A 234 54.24 13.41 11.13
C ARG A 234 55.07 12.48 10.27
N SER A 235 55.02 11.21 10.60
CA SER A 235 55.65 10.13 9.85
C SER A 235 54.59 9.36 9.07
N VAL A 236 54.91 8.99 7.83
CA VAL A 236 54.00 8.26 6.92
C VAL A 236 54.80 7.17 6.22
N TRP A 237 54.20 6.00 6.04
CA TRP A 237 54.79 4.86 5.33
C TRP A 237 54.09 4.63 3.98
N ALA A 238 54.72 3.86 3.10
CA ALA A 238 54.21 3.63 1.73
C ALA A 238 52.81 2.97 1.70
N ASN A 239 52.47 2.15 2.71
CA ASN A 239 51.14 1.56 2.88
C ASN A 239 50.12 2.52 3.52
N ARG A 240 50.46 3.81 3.67
CA ARG A 240 49.65 4.86 4.29
C ARG A 240 49.45 4.72 5.80
N ASP A 241 50.15 3.80 6.48
CA ASP A 241 50.30 3.90 7.93
C ASP A 241 50.87 5.28 8.26
N SER A 242 50.46 5.82 9.41
CA SER A 242 50.94 7.12 9.85
C SER A 242 51.05 7.19 11.35
N ALA A 243 51.94 8.06 11.81
CA ALA A 243 52.15 8.40 13.22
C ALA A 243 52.41 9.90 13.30
N SER A 244 51.57 10.63 14.02
CA SER A 244 51.70 12.08 14.20
C SER A 244 51.82 12.41 15.68
N LEU A 245 52.78 13.24 16.05
CA LEU A 245 52.88 13.76 17.42
C LEU A 245 51.61 14.53 17.76
N VAL A 246 51.10 14.27 18.95
CA VAL A 246 49.93 14.93 19.52
C VAL A 246 50.12 15.15 21.02
N TRP A 247 49.42 16.14 21.56
CA TRP A 247 49.17 16.26 22.99
C TRP A 247 47.87 15.54 23.33
N PHE A 248 47.86 14.68 24.35
CA PHE A 248 46.70 13.90 24.77
C PHE A 248 46.46 14.13 26.26
N LEU A 249 45.29 14.68 26.61
CA LEU A 249 44.93 14.95 28.00
C LEU A 249 44.36 13.69 28.65
N THR A 250 44.95 13.28 29.78
CA THR A 250 44.47 12.16 30.61
C THR A 250 43.96 12.69 31.95
N PRO A 251 43.21 11.90 32.74
CA PRO A 251 42.89 12.25 34.13
C PRO A 251 44.13 12.52 35.01
N GLY A 252 45.30 12.00 34.62
CA GLY A 252 46.59 12.22 35.28
C GLY A 252 47.38 13.41 34.73
N GLY A 253 46.81 14.23 33.85
CA GLY A 253 47.46 15.39 33.22
C GLY A 253 47.77 15.20 31.73
N LEU A 254 48.34 16.26 31.13
CA LEU A 254 48.68 16.31 29.70
C LEU A 254 49.88 15.42 29.39
N ARG A 255 49.78 14.61 28.34
CA ARG A 255 50.83 13.70 27.88
C ARG A 255 51.17 13.94 26.43
N ARG A 256 52.44 13.74 26.07
CA ARG A 256 52.86 13.69 24.66
C ARG A 256 52.60 12.28 24.13
N GLY A 257 52.02 12.17 22.94
CA GLY A 257 51.69 10.89 22.33
C GLY A 257 51.90 10.89 20.81
N TRP A 258 51.85 9.70 20.23
CA TRP A 258 51.79 9.48 18.79
C TRP A 258 50.38 9.01 18.43
N SER A 259 49.62 9.85 17.72
CA SER A 259 48.39 9.40 17.08
C SER A 259 48.74 8.61 15.82
N THR A 260 48.44 7.33 15.83
CA THR A 260 48.73 6.44 14.71
C THR A 260 47.46 6.03 13.99
N ARG A 261 47.55 5.83 12.68
CA ARG A 261 46.64 4.94 11.94
C ARG A 261 47.49 3.79 11.41
N VAL A 262 47.13 2.57 11.75
CA VAL A 262 47.89 1.38 11.36
C VAL A 262 46.96 0.31 10.81
N GLN A 263 47.20 -0.10 9.57
CA GLN A 263 46.56 -1.28 8.97
C GLN A 263 47.44 -2.51 9.24
N ALA A 264 47.10 -3.28 10.27
CA ALA A 264 47.92 -4.37 10.81
C ALA A 264 47.59 -5.76 10.21
N GLY A 265 46.95 -5.80 9.04
CA GLY A 265 46.54 -7.00 8.29
C GLY A 265 45.03 -7.33 8.40
N GLY A 266 44.45 -7.92 7.35
CA GLY A 266 43.02 -8.27 7.31
C GLY A 266 42.09 -7.07 7.53
N THR A 267 41.16 -7.19 8.48
CA THR A 267 40.24 -6.13 8.95
C THR A 267 40.79 -5.35 10.16
N LEU A 268 42.09 -5.44 10.48
CA LEU A 268 42.70 -4.73 11.61
C LEU A 268 43.21 -3.34 11.18
N ASP A 269 42.30 -2.41 10.90
CA ASP A 269 42.62 -0.97 10.71
C ASP A 269 42.17 -0.21 11.95
N TYR A 270 43.12 0.38 12.67
CA TYR A 270 42.87 1.06 13.94
C TYR A 270 43.53 2.44 13.98
N GLN A 271 42.88 3.35 14.69
CA GLN A 271 43.52 4.54 15.21
C GLN A 271 43.97 4.31 16.65
N HIS A 272 45.22 4.66 16.97
CA HIS A 272 45.69 4.67 18.36
C HIS A 272 46.21 6.04 18.75
N VAL A 273 46.32 6.28 20.05
CA VAL A 273 47.28 7.23 20.63
C VAL A 273 48.21 6.45 21.55
N ILE A 274 49.50 6.43 21.23
CA ILE A 274 50.54 5.76 22.01
C ILE A 274 51.31 6.81 22.80
N ASP A 275 51.43 6.64 24.12
CA ASP A 275 52.20 7.50 25.00
C ASP A 275 53.66 7.58 24.53
N ALA A 276 54.15 8.79 24.25
CA ALA A 276 55.44 8.99 23.61
C ALA A 276 56.64 8.80 24.56
N SER A 277 56.40 8.54 25.84
CA SER A 277 57.46 8.29 26.83
C SER A 277 57.50 6.82 27.27
N SER A 278 56.34 6.20 27.45
CA SER A 278 56.20 4.83 27.98
C SER A 278 55.82 3.77 26.93
N GLY A 279 55.27 4.18 25.79
CA GLY A 279 54.73 3.26 24.79
C GLY A 279 53.36 2.68 25.14
N ALA A 280 52.74 3.12 26.24
CA ALA A 280 51.41 2.67 26.65
C ALA A 280 50.32 3.13 25.66
N VAL A 281 49.31 2.30 25.44
CA VAL A 281 48.13 2.67 24.64
C VAL A 281 47.23 3.58 25.49
N LEU A 282 47.08 4.83 25.05
CA LEU A 282 46.19 5.81 25.66
C LEU A 282 44.82 5.83 24.98
N LEU A 283 44.79 5.55 23.67
CA LEU A 283 43.57 5.39 22.89
C LEU A 283 43.75 4.27 21.87
N ARG A 284 42.69 3.50 21.65
CA ARG A 284 42.48 2.57 20.55
C ARG A 284 41.05 2.78 20.06
N HIS A 285 40.91 2.98 18.77
CA HIS A 285 39.62 3.07 18.09
C HIS A 285 39.67 2.20 16.83
N ASP A 286 38.73 1.29 16.73
CA ASP A 286 38.55 0.45 15.54
C ASP A 286 38.00 1.28 14.39
N LEU A 287 38.61 1.20 13.20
CA LEU A 287 38.20 1.95 12.02
C LEU A 287 37.42 1.10 11.01
N VAL A 288 37.07 -0.14 11.37
CA VAL A 288 36.33 -1.06 10.48
C VAL A 288 34.97 -1.41 11.08
N ASP A 289 33.90 -0.92 10.44
CA ASP A 289 32.52 -1.33 10.68
C ASP A 289 32.20 -2.62 9.92
N PHE A 290 31.52 -3.58 10.57
CA PHE A 290 30.87 -4.70 9.89
C PHE A 290 29.39 -4.41 9.72
N ALA A 291 28.84 -4.68 8.53
CA ALA A 291 27.46 -4.38 8.23
C ALA A 291 26.58 -5.64 8.25
N ASN A 292 25.80 -5.83 9.32
CA ASN A 292 24.66 -6.75 9.29
C ASN A 292 23.50 -6.04 8.54
N GLY A 293 22.80 -6.76 7.65
CA GLY A 293 21.64 -6.23 6.92
C GLY A 293 21.95 -5.51 5.60
N ASP A 294 23.17 -5.59 5.07
CA ASP A 294 23.53 -5.03 3.76
C ASP A 294 22.95 -5.89 2.61
N ALA A 295 21.75 -5.54 2.16
CA ALA A 295 21.10 -6.12 1.00
C ALA A 295 21.60 -5.50 -0.31
N LEU A 296 21.59 -6.28 -1.39
CA LEU A 296 21.66 -5.76 -2.75
C LEU A 296 20.23 -5.66 -3.28
N VAL A 297 19.83 -4.46 -3.69
CA VAL A 297 18.45 -4.14 -4.10
C VAL A 297 18.46 -3.22 -5.31
N TYR A 298 17.31 -3.14 -5.98
CA TYR A 298 16.99 -2.20 -7.04
C TYR A 298 15.95 -1.20 -6.53
N ASP A 299 16.01 0.03 -7.03
CA ASP A 299 15.06 1.10 -6.70
C ASP A 299 13.88 1.17 -7.69
N ASN A 300 14.00 0.48 -8.83
CA ASN A 300 12.98 0.16 -9.83
C ASN A 300 13.24 -1.30 -10.32
N TYR A 301 12.67 -1.74 -11.43
CA TYR A 301 12.98 -3.06 -11.98
C TYR A 301 14.43 -3.21 -12.50
N PRO A 302 15.00 -4.42 -12.50
CA PRO A 302 16.35 -4.67 -13.02
C PRO A 302 16.51 -4.24 -14.48
N GLY A 303 17.53 -3.41 -14.76
CA GLY A 303 17.78 -2.90 -16.11
C GLY A 303 16.94 -1.68 -16.51
N ALA A 304 16.07 -1.16 -15.64
CA ALA A 304 15.40 0.11 -15.86
C ALA A 304 16.41 1.26 -16.06
N PRO A 305 16.13 2.24 -16.95
CA PRO A 305 17.02 3.38 -17.20
C PRO A 305 17.39 4.19 -15.94
N ARG A 306 16.51 4.21 -14.94
CA ARG A 306 16.72 4.85 -13.63
C ARG A 306 16.23 3.91 -12.53
N GLY A 307 17.06 3.73 -11.51
CA GLY A 307 16.75 2.81 -10.40
C GLY A 307 16.98 1.32 -10.72
N GLY A 308 17.29 0.97 -11.97
CA GLY A 308 17.53 -0.42 -12.39
C GLY A 308 18.98 -0.91 -12.23
N GLU A 309 19.88 -0.08 -11.68
CA GLU A 309 21.20 -0.52 -11.25
C GLU A 309 21.15 -1.03 -9.82
N GLN A 310 21.67 -2.24 -9.59
CA GLN A 310 21.69 -2.84 -8.26
C GLN A 310 22.61 -2.05 -7.33
N HIS A 311 22.14 -1.71 -6.13
CA HIS A 311 22.93 -1.01 -5.13
C HIS A 311 22.78 -1.63 -3.74
N ARG A 312 23.68 -1.26 -2.85
CA ARG A 312 23.67 -1.71 -1.47
C ARG A 312 22.71 -0.87 -0.64
N ARG A 313 21.87 -1.51 0.18
CA ARG A 313 21.03 -0.88 1.20
C ARG A 313 21.15 -1.64 2.51
N ASN A 314 21.42 -0.92 3.59
CA ASN A 314 21.39 -1.54 4.92
C ASN A 314 19.96 -1.50 5.48
N LEU A 315 19.32 -2.67 5.56
CA LEU A 315 17.92 -2.83 5.97
C LEU A 315 17.70 -2.56 7.46
N VAL A 316 18.68 -2.85 8.31
CA VAL A 316 18.63 -2.56 9.75
C VAL A 316 18.73 -1.05 10.00
N LYS A 317 19.68 -0.38 9.34
CA LYS A 317 19.86 1.09 9.44
C LYS A 317 18.68 1.86 8.84
N ALA A 318 18.00 1.28 7.85
CA ALA A 318 16.76 1.83 7.30
C ALA A 318 15.57 1.69 8.27
N GLY A 319 15.70 0.89 9.34
CA GLY A 319 14.63 0.62 10.29
C GLY A 319 13.62 -0.42 9.80
N TYR A 320 13.93 -1.13 8.71
CA TYR A 320 13.04 -2.16 8.15
C TYR A 320 13.19 -3.49 8.91
N LEU A 321 14.39 -3.76 9.45
CA LEU A 321 14.68 -4.93 10.28
C LEU A 321 15.18 -4.54 11.66
N GLY A 322 14.79 -5.31 12.67
CA GLY A 322 15.44 -5.28 13.97
C GLY A 322 16.90 -5.74 13.88
N LYS A 323 17.78 -5.17 14.72
CA LYS A 323 19.22 -5.54 14.77
C LYS A 323 19.48 -7.03 15.08
N ASP A 324 18.52 -7.70 15.70
CA ASP A 324 18.60 -9.10 16.14
C ASP A 324 17.77 -10.02 15.23
N ALA A 325 17.18 -9.50 14.15
CA ALA A 325 16.40 -10.30 13.20
C ALA A 325 17.29 -11.31 12.47
N GLU A 326 16.83 -12.55 12.38
CA GLU A 326 17.59 -13.63 11.75
C GLU A 326 17.19 -13.87 10.31
N THR A 327 15.91 -13.62 10.00
CA THR A 327 15.29 -13.81 8.69
C THR A 327 14.47 -12.57 8.31
N LEU A 328 14.11 -12.45 7.02
CA LEU A 328 13.26 -11.37 6.52
C LEU A 328 11.80 -11.45 7.02
N ALA A 329 11.38 -12.58 7.59
CA ALA A 329 10.10 -12.70 8.30
C ALA A 329 10.04 -11.84 9.58
N GLY A 330 11.19 -11.46 10.16
CA GLY A 330 11.28 -10.61 11.34
C GLY A 330 11.27 -9.11 11.06
N GLY A 331 10.65 -8.67 9.97
CA GLY A 331 10.62 -7.26 9.59
C GLY A 331 9.66 -6.41 10.40
N THR A 332 9.85 -5.09 10.30
CA THR A 332 9.14 -4.09 11.11
C THR A 332 7.76 -3.78 10.53
N TYR A 333 7.64 -3.81 9.21
CA TYR A 333 6.41 -3.48 8.47
C TYR A 333 5.92 -4.66 7.61
N VAL A 334 6.84 -5.56 7.27
CA VAL A 334 6.66 -6.68 6.35
C VAL A 334 7.31 -7.91 6.98
N ALA A 335 6.63 -9.03 6.98
CA ALA A 335 7.21 -10.34 7.19
C ALA A 335 7.31 -11.02 5.82
N ALA A 336 8.52 -11.24 5.30
CA ALA A 336 8.70 -11.78 3.96
C ALA A 336 9.36 -13.17 3.96
N TRP A 337 8.83 -14.08 3.13
CA TRP A 337 9.37 -15.41 2.85
C TRP A 337 9.02 -15.85 1.42
N SER A 338 9.50 -17.02 1.00
CA SER A 338 9.06 -17.65 -0.25
C SER A 338 7.99 -18.69 0.08
N ASP A 339 6.74 -18.48 -0.32
CA ASP A 339 5.66 -19.47 -0.15
C ASP A 339 5.59 -20.37 -1.38
N ILE A 340 6.46 -21.38 -1.46
CA ILE A 340 6.62 -22.11 -2.72
C ILE A 340 5.53 -23.17 -2.93
N ASN A 341 4.77 -23.49 -1.88
CA ASN A 341 3.77 -24.55 -1.84
C ASN A 341 2.33 -24.04 -1.76
N ASP A 342 2.11 -22.71 -1.72
CA ASP A 342 0.77 -22.09 -1.68
C ASP A 342 -0.02 -22.55 -0.44
N ASP A 343 0.61 -22.51 0.73
CA ASP A 343 -0.07 -22.85 2.00
C ASP A 343 -0.20 -21.69 2.99
N ASP A 344 0.30 -20.50 2.65
CA ASP A 344 0.30 -19.29 3.49
C ASP A 344 0.99 -19.47 4.85
N LEU A 345 1.85 -20.48 4.99
CA LEU A 345 2.62 -20.75 6.20
C LEU A 345 4.10 -20.54 5.97
N GLN A 346 4.80 -20.08 7.00
CA GLN A 346 6.25 -20.02 6.99
C GLN A 346 6.84 -21.41 7.26
N ASN A 347 6.97 -22.23 6.22
CA ASN A 347 7.46 -23.59 6.38
C ASN A 347 8.98 -23.64 6.59
N PRO A 348 9.50 -24.72 7.22
CA PRO A 348 10.92 -24.98 7.25
C PRO A 348 11.51 -25.04 5.84
N GLY A 349 12.45 -24.13 5.55
CA GLY A 349 13.07 -24.00 4.23
C GLY A 349 12.62 -22.75 3.46
N GLU A 350 11.53 -22.11 3.86
CA GLU A 350 10.96 -20.94 3.18
C GLU A 350 11.46 -19.60 3.73
N ALA A 351 12.01 -19.62 4.94
CA ALA A 351 12.62 -18.46 5.55
C ALA A 351 13.91 -18.06 4.81
N VAL A 352 14.02 -16.77 4.47
CA VAL A 352 15.23 -16.18 3.89
C VAL A 352 16.05 -15.48 4.97
N PRO A 353 17.33 -15.86 5.19
CA PRO A 353 18.20 -15.22 6.17
C PRO A 353 18.45 -13.73 5.85
N VAL A 354 18.74 -12.93 6.87
CA VAL A 354 19.08 -11.51 6.68
C VAL A 354 20.40 -11.38 5.90
N PRO A 355 20.42 -10.65 4.76
CA PRO A 355 21.63 -10.48 3.95
C PRO A 355 22.74 -9.72 4.71
N GLY A 356 24.00 -10.03 4.39
CA GLY A 356 25.17 -9.36 4.99
C GLY A 356 25.53 -9.79 6.42
N ARG A 357 24.88 -10.79 7.02
CA ARG A 357 25.27 -11.33 8.35
C ARG A 357 26.65 -12.02 8.29
N SER A 358 27.46 -11.87 9.34
CA SER A 358 28.82 -12.42 9.39
C SER A 358 28.83 -13.95 9.48
N GLY A 359 29.43 -14.60 8.48
CA GLY A 359 29.55 -16.07 8.33
C GLY A 359 29.88 -16.40 6.88
N ASP A 360 29.03 -15.90 5.97
CA ASP A 360 29.13 -16.16 4.52
C ASP A 360 29.19 -14.87 3.67
N GLY A 361 28.87 -13.70 4.26
CA GLY A 361 28.88 -12.42 3.54
C GLY A 361 27.92 -12.36 2.34
N ALA A 362 26.96 -13.29 2.28
CA ALA A 362 26.03 -13.40 1.17
C ALA A 362 25.19 -12.12 1.06
N GLN A 363 25.37 -11.44 -0.06
CA GLN A 363 24.45 -10.42 -0.52
C GLN A 363 23.81 -11.04 -1.75
N TYR A 364 22.51 -11.35 -1.66
CA TYR A 364 21.79 -12.08 -2.69
C TYR A 364 21.76 -11.28 -3.98
N ARG A 365 22.65 -11.64 -4.92
CA ARG A 365 22.78 -10.97 -6.21
C ARG A 365 21.84 -11.67 -7.18
N LEU A 366 21.07 -10.88 -7.94
CA LEU A 366 20.28 -11.39 -9.05
C LEU A 366 21.20 -12.02 -10.09
N THR A 367 20.87 -13.24 -10.52
CA THR A 367 21.49 -13.95 -11.63
C THR A 367 20.53 -13.94 -12.82
N PRO A 368 20.76 -13.10 -13.83
CA PRO A 368 19.91 -13.06 -15.02
C PRO A 368 19.95 -14.39 -15.79
N PHE A 369 18.80 -14.76 -16.37
CA PHE A 369 18.69 -15.92 -17.25
C PHE A 369 18.74 -15.50 -18.72
N THR A 370 19.38 -16.32 -19.54
CA THR A 370 19.29 -16.28 -21.00
C THR A 370 18.54 -17.52 -21.44
N THR A 371 17.22 -17.41 -21.57
CA THR A 371 16.31 -18.52 -21.89
C THR A 371 16.07 -18.61 -23.40
N GLY A 372 15.15 -19.49 -23.82
CA GLY A 372 14.63 -19.51 -25.19
C GLY A 372 13.73 -18.33 -25.56
N SER A 373 13.30 -17.50 -24.60
CA SER A 373 12.46 -16.33 -24.83
C SER A 373 13.26 -15.18 -25.46
N ALA A 374 12.70 -14.57 -26.50
CA ALA A 374 13.31 -13.41 -27.17
C ALA A 374 13.34 -12.17 -26.26
N PHE A 375 12.46 -12.09 -25.26
CA PHE A 375 12.42 -10.97 -24.32
C PHE A 375 13.69 -10.87 -23.46
N CYS A 376 14.38 -11.99 -23.20
CA CYS A 376 15.60 -12.00 -22.39
C CYS A 376 16.80 -11.32 -23.09
N ALA A 377 16.67 -10.94 -24.37
CA ALA A 377 17.68 -10.16 -25.09
C ALA A 377 17.57 -8.64 -24.83
N THR A 378 16.37 -8.15 -24.48
CA THR A 378 16.08 -6.73 -24.29
C THR A 378 15.72 -6.38 -22.84
N THR A 379 15.26 -7.37 -22.08
CA THR A 379 14.80 -7.27 -20.70
C THR A 379 15.51 -8.30 -19.83
N VAL A 380 15.71 -7.99 -18.54
CA VAL A 380 16.35 -8.91 -17.61
C VAL A 380 15.35 -10.01 -17.23
N CYS A 381 15.58 -11.25 -17.65
CA CYS A 381 14.83 -12.40 -17.17
C CYS A 381 15.39 -12.91 -15.84
N THR A 382 14.52 -13.32 -14.92
CA THR A 382 14.90 -13.75 -13.56
C THR A 382 14.70 -15.24 -13.31
N TRP A 383 14.12 -15.98 -14.25
CA TRP A 383 14.01 -17.44 -14.19
C TRP A 383 13.93 -18.05 -15.60
N ASP A 384 13.96 -19.39 -15.69
CA ASP A 384 13.77 -20.13 -16.94
C ASP A 384 12.50 -21.00 -16.87
N PRO A 385 11.44 -20.68 -17.63
CA PRO A 385 10.16 -21.38 -17.61
C PRO A 385 10.22 -22.75 -18.29
N THR A 386 11.35 -23.12 -18.89
CA THR A 386 11.58 -24.44 -19.50
C THR A 386 12.37 -25.38 -18.58
N GLU A 387 12.94 -24.87 -17.49
CA GLU A 387 13.78 -25.63 -16.56
C GLU A 387 13.16 -25.71 -15.16
N LYS A 388 12.86 -26.93 -14.71
CA LYS A 388 12.32 -27.21 -13.38
C LYS A 388 13.22 -26.66 -12.27
N GLY A 389 12.63 -25.91 -11.34
CA GLY A 389 13.33 -25.33 -10.20
C GLY A 389 14.29 -24.20 -10.53
N SER A 390 14.26 -23.62 -11.75
CA SER A 390 15.15 -22.51 -12.14
C SER A 390 14.99 -21.28 -11.25
N TRP A 391 13.77 -21.03 -10.76
CA TRP A 391 13.44 -19.95 -9.80
C TRP A 391 14.27 -20.02 -8.50
N LYS A 392 14.76 -21.20 -8.10
CA LYS A 392 15.60 -21.38 -6.90
C LYS A 392 16.90 -20.59 -6.97
N VAL A 393 17.38 -20.29 -8.16
CA VAL A 393 18.62 -19.53 -8.36
C VAL A 393 18.52 -18.11 -7.78
N ASN A 394 17.34 -17.49 -7.88
CA ASN A 394 17.13 -16.10 -7.46
C ASN A 394 16.25 -15.94 -6.23
N ARG A 395 15.73 -17.05 -5.67
CA ARG A 395 14.84 -17.08 -4.51
C ARG A 395 15.17 -16.09 -3.39
N GLU A 396 16.39 -16.09 -2.87
CA GLU A 396 16.74 -15.16 -1.77
C GLU A 396 16.79 -13.70 -2.23
N ALA A 397 17.13 -13.44 -3.50
CA ALA A 397 17.11 -12.11 -4.09
C ALA A 397 15.67 -11.61 -4.32
N ASP A 398 14.75 -12.49 -4.76
CA ASP A 398 13.31 -12.21 -4.90
C ASP A 398 12.69 -11.72 -3.58
N VAL A 399 12.81 -12.54 -2.53
CA VAL A 399 12.25 -12.20 -1.20
C VAL A 399 12.89 -10.92 -0.65
N THR A 400 14.19 -10.73 -0.87
CA THR A 400 14.89 -9.50 -0.44
C THR A 400 14.39 -8.26 -1.17
N GLN A 401 14.14 -8.36 -2.48
CA GLN A 401 13.68 -7.24 -3.29
C GLN A 401 12.24 -6.85 -2.95
N GLY A 402 11.34 -7.83 -2.86
CA GLY A 402 9.96 -7.59 -2.45
C GLY A 402 9.88 -6.98 -1.04
N PHE A 403 10.68 -7.49 -0.10
CA PHE A 403 10.78 -6.91 1.25
C PHE A 403 11.21 -5.44 1.22
N TYR A 404 12.20 -5.09 0.39
CA TYR A 404 12.70 -3.73 0.26
C TYR A 404 11.67 -2.77 -0.31
N PHE A 405 11.02 -3.12 -1.43
CA PHE A 405 10.01 -2.26 -2.06
C PHE A 405 8.84 -2.02 -1.12
N THR A 406 8.27 -3.09 -0.56
CA THR A 406 7.13 -3.04 0.38
C THR A 406 7.45 -2.18 1.60
N SER A 407 8.63 -2.35 2.21
CA SER A 407 9.07 -1.55 3.37
C SER A 407 9.31 -0.07 3.02
N ARG A 408 9.88 0.20 1.84
CA ARG A 408 10.13 1.58 1.38
C ARG A 408 8.81 2.30 1.09
N TYR A 409 7.84 1.59 0.55
CA TYR A 409 6.54 2.16 0.21
C TYR A 409 5.65 2.41 1.42
N HIS A 410 5.72 1.55 2.44
CA HIS A 410 5.14 1.84 3.75
C HIS A 410 5.57 3.23 4.25
N ASP A 411 6.88 3.51 4.28
CA ASP A 411 7.41 4.80 4.74
C ASP A 411 6.95 5.97 3.85
N TYR A 412 6.80 5.74 2.54
CA TYR A 412 6.30 6.73 1.59
C TYR A 412 4.83 7.09 1.86
N LEU A 413 3.94 6.11 1.99
CA LEU A 413 2.52 6.33 2.26
C LEU A 413 2.26 6.84 3.68
N LYS A 414 3.11 6.47 4.64
CA LYS A 414 3.06 7.04 6.00
C LYS A 414 3.43 8.52 6.04
N ALA A 415 4.28 8.97 5.13
CA ALA A 415 4.71 10.36 5.04
C ALA A 415 3.63 11.28 4.47
N LYS A 416 3.85 12.60 4.58
CA LYS A 416 3.03 13.59 3.88
C LYS A 416 3.29 13.51 2.37
N PRO A 417 2.28 13.62 1.51
CA PRO A 417 0.92 14.11 1.81
C PRO A 417 -0.10 13.06 2.28
N PHE A 418 0.19 11.77 2.12
CA PHE A 418 -0.82 10.70 2.23
C PHE A 418 -1.22 10.42 3.68
N GLY A 419 -0.24 10.24 4.57
CA GLY A 419 -0.50 10.09 6.01
C GLY A 419 -1.16 8.76 6.40
N PHE A 420 -0.89 7.68 5.66
CA PHE A 420 -1.33 6.33 6.02
C PHE A 420 -0.51 5.80 7.20
N THR A 421 -0.91 6.27 8.38
CA THR A 421 -0.30 5.95 9.67
C THR A 421 -1.03 4.81 10.34
N ARG A 422 -0.49 4.28 11.43
CA ARG A 422 -1.15 3.22 12.21
C ARG A 422 -2.54 3.58 12.71
N SER A 423 -2.78 4.85 13.05
CA SER A 423 -4.14 5.29 13.41
C SER A 423 -5.11 5.35 12.23
N ALA A 424 -4.59 5.30 11.01
CA ALA A 424 -5.35 5.20 9.77
C ALA A 424 -5.34 3.76 9.20
N GLY A 425 -4.92 2.76 9.99
CA GLY A 425 -4.93 1.34 9.60
C GLY A 425 -3.75 0.89 8.74
N ASN A 426 -2.56 1.50 8.89
CA ASN A 426 -1.36 1.06 8.18
C ASN A 426 -0.77 -0.26 8.73
N PHE A 427 0.16 -0.85 7.97
CA PHE A 427 0.73 -2.16 8.28
C PHE A 427 2.03 -2.06 9.08
N GLU A 428 1.98 -2.42 10.37
CA GLU A 428 3.15 -2.46 11.25
C GLU A 428 3.15 -3.74 12.12
N ALA A 429 4.30 -4.43 12.21
CA ALA A 429 4.48 -5.58 13.09
C ALA A 429 4.18 -5.23 14.55
N ARG A 430 4.44 -3.97 14.93
CA ARG A 430 4.04 -3.39 16.22
C ARG A 430 2.53 -3.10 16.24
N GLY A 431 1.77 -4.17 16.38
CA GLY A 431 0.32 -4.20 16.24
C GLY A 431 -0.18 -5.59 15.83
N GLY A 432 0.75 -6.46 15.38
CA GLY A 432 0.41 -7.76 14.84
C GLY A 432 -0.16 -7.66 13.42
N ASP A 433 0.18 -6.60 12.67
CA ASP A 433 -0.47 -6.25 11.39
C ASP A 433 0.58 -5.92 10.31
N ALA A 434 1.71 -6.63 10.31
CA ALA A 434 2.70 -6.50 9.23
C ALA A 434 2.20 -7.22 7.98
N VAL A 435 2.50 -6.68 6.79
CA VAL A 435 2.22 -7.37 5.52
C VAL A 435 2.94 -8.72 5.52
N GLN A 436 2.21 -9.80 5.30
CA GLN A 436 2.74 -11.12 4.98
C GLN A 436 3.08 -11.12 3.49
N LEU A 437 4.36 -11.14 3.12
CA LEU A 437 4.80 -11.08 1.73
C LEU A 437 5.30 -12.45 1.28
N ASN A 438 4.54 -13.07 0.39
CA ASN A 438 4.81 -14.35 -0.26
C ASN A 438 5.44 -14.07 -1.64
N ALA A 439 6.77 -13.99 -1.72
CA ALA A 439 7.44 -13.42 -2.92
C ALA A 439 7.56 -14.35 -4.14
N LEU A 440 7.29 -15.64 -3.99
CA LEU A 440 7.38 -16.68 -5.03
C LEU A 440 6.25 -17.68 -4.82
N ASP A 441 5.06 -17.12 -4.64
CA ASP A 441 3.87 -17.85 -4.23
C ASP A 441 3.52 -18.91 -5.29
N GLY A 442 3.35 -20.17 -4.84
CA GLY A 442 3.02 -21.30 -5.69
C GLY A 442 4.10 -21.78 -6.68
N ALA A 443 5.35 -21.33 -6.56
CA ALA A 443 6.41 -21.66 -7.53
C ALA A 443 6.76 -23.17 -7.67
N ALA A 444 6.27 -24.04 -6.77
CA ALA A 444 6.52 -25.47 -6.76
C ALA A 444 5.24 -26.35 -6.74
N THR A 445 4.08 -25.81 -7.11
CA THR A 445 2.79 -26.54 -7.04
C THR A 445 2.59 -27.58 -8.15
N ASP A 446 3.31 -27.49 -9.28
CA ASP A 446 3.32 -28.50 -10.36
C ASP A 446 4.72 -29.07 -10.62
N GLY A 447 5.22 -29.85 -9.66
CA GLY A 447 6.45 -30.62 -9.82
C GLY A 447 7.69 -29.74 -10.02
N ASP A 448 7.88 -28.80 -9.08
CA ASP A 448 8.96 -27.79 -9.02
C ASP A 448 8.85 -26.67 -10.08
N MET A 449 7.62 -26.43 -10.54
CA MET A 449 7.18 -25.35 -11.42
C MET A 449 5.86 -24.76 -10.87
N PRO A 450 5.49 -23.52 -11.23
CA PRO A 450 4.16 -23.00 -10.90
C PRO A 450 3.07 -23.70 -11.71
N ASP A 451 1.90 -23.88 -11.11
CA ASP A 451 0.68 -24.24 -11.83
C ASP A 451 0.03 -23.03 -12.54
N ALA A 452 -1.10 -23.26 -13.21
CA ALA A 452 -1.79 -22.23 -13.98
C ALA A 452 -2.47 -21.11 -13.15
N ASN A 453 -2.63 -21.29 -11.83
CA ASN A 453 -3.17 -20.26 -10.94
C ASN A 453 -2.08 -19.36 -10.33
N HIS A 454 -0.81 -19.76 -10.42
CA HIS A 454 0.33 -19.12 -9.77
C HIS A 454 1.33 -18.56 -10.79
N VAL A 455 0.81 -18.04 -11.90
CA VAL A 455 1.60 -17.43 -12.98
C VAL A 455 0.89 -16.22 -13.56
N ASP A 456 1.66 -15.25 -14.04
CA ASP A 456 1.21 -14.02 -14.71
C ASP A 456 0.26 -13.14 -13.89
N ASN A 457 0.41 -13.17 -12.58
CA ASN A 457 -0.42 -12.39 -11.68
C ASN A 457 0.32 -12.01 -10.38
N ALA A 458 -0.35 -11.21 -9.57
CA ALA A 458 -0.04 -10.96 -8.18
C ALA A 458 -1.36 -10.62 -7.48
N ASN A 459 -1.40 -10.67 -6.15
CA ASN A 459 -2.60 -10.24 -5.44
C ASN A 459 -2.29 -9.76 -4.02
N MET A 460 -3.30 -9.11 -3.42
CA MET A 460 -3.30 -8.66 -2.04
C MET A 460 -4.64 -8.93 -1.37
N SER A 461 -4.63 -9.76 -0.32
CA SER A 461 -5.74 -9.92 0.61
C SER A 461 -5.62 -8.94 1.76
N THR A 462 -6.61 -8.06 1.93
CA THR A 462 -6.61 -7.02 2.97
C THR A 462 -7.76 -7.18 3.95
N PRO A 463 -7.57 -7.93 5.05
CA PRO A 463 -8.55 -8.01 6.12
C PRO A 463 -8.60 -6.69 6.93
N PRO A 464 -9.61 -6.52 7.80
CA PRO A 464 -9.74 -5.34 8.67
C PRO A 464 -8.49 -5.07 9.52
N ASP A 465 -8.35 -3.81 9.96
CA ASP A 465 -7.23 -3.32 10.78
C ASP A 465 -6.96 -4.23 11.99
N GLY A 466 -5.67 -4.52 12.23
CA GLY A 466 -5.22 -5.45 13.27
C GLY A 466 -5.12 -6.91 12.84
N THR A 467 -5.51 -7.25 11.60
CA THR A 467 -5.23 -8.55 10.98
C THR A 467 -4.24 -8.37 9.83
N PRO A 468 -3.09 -9.06 9.82
CA PRO A 468 -2.10 -8.96 8.75
C PRO A 468 -2.73 -9.16 7.36
N PRO A 469 -2.44 -8.29 6.38
CA PRO A 469 -2.75 -8.60 4.99
C PRO A 469 -1.71 -9.56 4.41
N THR A 470 -2.11 -10.31 3.38
CA THR A 470 -1.22 -11.20 2.62
C THR A 470 -1.05 -10.66 1.21
N MET A 471 0.20 -10.51 0.77
CA MET A 471 0.60 -10.09 -0.56
C MET A 471 1.33 -11.24 -1.24
N GLN A 472 0.79 -11.72 -2.36
CA GLN A 472 1.29 -12.88 -3.08
C GLN A 472 1.85 -12.43 -4.42
N MET A 473 3.12 -12.75 -4.68
CA MET A 473 3.84 -12.38 -5.89
C MET A 473 4.16 -13.63 -6.69
N TYR A 474 3.73 -13.68 -7.96
CA TYR A 474 3.95 -14.84 -8.82
C TYR A 474 5.12 -14.64 -9.79
N LEU A 475 5.51 -15.76 -10.38
CA LEU A 475 6.33 -15.77 -11.59
C LEU A 475 5.48 -15.34 -12.79
N PHE A 476 6.11 -14.73 -13.78
CA PHE A 476 5.53 -14.39 -15.08
C PHE A 476 6.18 -15.24 -16.16
N HIS A 477 5.44 -15.50 -17.24
CA HIS A 477 5.66 -16.43 -18.32
C HIS A 477 5.33 -17.90 -17.97
N ALA A 478 4.15 -18.37 -18.38
CA ALA A 478 3.62 -19.70 -18.21
C ALA A 478 4.60 -20.81 -18.65
N PRO A 479 4.84 -21.84 -17.80
CA PRO A 479 5.69 -22.97 -18.14
C PRO A 479 5.31 -23.63 -19.47
N GLY A 480 6.27 -23.75 -20.38
CA GLY A 480 6.08 -24.41 -21.67
C GLY A 480 5.31 -23.60 -22.73
N ALA A 481 4.93 -22.36 -22.45
CA ALA A 481 4.40 -21.44 -23.44
C ALA A 481 5.51 -20.87 -24.35
N THR A 482 5.16 -20.48 -25.56
CA THR A 482 5.99 -19.63 -26.42
C THR A 482 5.71 -18.15 -26.17
N ASP A 483 6.62 -17.24 -26.54
CA ASP A 483 6.41 -15.78 -26.42
C ASP A 483 5.12 -15.27 -27.13
N ASP A 484 4.65 -15.98 -28.17
CA ASP A 484 3.39 -15.65 -28.86
C ASP A 484 2.15 -16.15 -28.11
N GLU A 485 2.28 -17.26 -27.38
CA GLU A 485 1.21 -17.82 -26.55
C GLU A 485 1.10 -17.09 -25.21
N ASP A 486 2.23 -16.64 -24.70
CA ASP A 486 2.35 -15.86 -23.48
C ASP A 486 3.39 -14.72 -23.65
N PRO A 487 2.92 -13.49 -23.92
CA PRO A 487 3.78 -12.35 -24.22
C PRO A 487 4.35 -11.65 -22.98
N PHE A 488 4.42 -12.32 -21.82
CA PHE A 488 5.10 -11.81 -20.63
C PHE A 488 6.58 -12.18 -20.59
N VAL A 489 7.39 -11.35 -19.93
CA VAL A 489 8.81 -11.60 -19.70
C VAL A 489 8.96 -12.70 -18.64
N PRO A 490 9.85 -13.71 -18.84
CA PRO A 490 10.21 -14.68 -17.79
C PRO A 490 10.88 -14.02 -16.57
N ALA A 491 10.06 -13.44 -15.71
CA ALA A 491 10.47 -12.61 -14.59
C ALA A 491 9.62 -12.92 -13.36
N SER A 492 10.15 -12.62 -12.18
CA SER A 492 9.39 -12.60 -10.95
C SER A 492 8.82 -11.22 -10.72
N SER A 493 7.54 -11.14 -10.37
CA SER A 493 6.87 -9.89 -10.05
C SER A 493 7.44 -9.21 -8.79
N ALA A 494 8.16 -9.93 -7.92
CA ALA A 494 8.86 -9.36 -6.77
C ALA A 494 9.98 -8.36 -7.17
N PHE A 495 10.46 -8.43 -8.41
CA PHE A 495 11.40 -7.47 -8.99
C PHE A 495 10.72 -6.30 -9.73
N ASP A 496 9.41 -6.35 -9.97
CA ASP A 496 8.67 -5.24 -10.56
C ASP A 496 8.18 -4.29 -9.46
N ALA A 497 8.77 -3.10 -9.41
CA ALA A 497 8.35 -2.08 -8.46
C ALA A 497 6.87 -1.70 -8.69
N ASP A 498 6.41 -1.64 -9.93
CA ASP A 498 5.03 -1.24 -10.21
C ASP A 498 4.02 -2.22 -9.59
N VAL A 499 4.21 -3.53 -9.84
CA VAL A 499 3.32 -4.58 -9.36
C VAL A 499 3.30 -4.64 -7.83
N ILE A 500 4.46 -4.64 -7.16
CA ILE A 500 4.52 -4.63 -5.68
C ILE A 500 3.76 -3.43 -5.10
N LEU A 501 3.92 -2.24 -5.70
CA LEU A 501 3.31 -1.01 -5.17
C LEU A 501 1.81 -0.96 -5.47
N HIS A 502 1.37 -1.54 -6.60
CA HIS A 502 -0.02 -1.79 -6.93
C HIS A 502 -0.67 -2.65 -5.85
N GLU A 503 -0.11 -3.84 -5.58
CA GLU A 503 -0.63 -4.76 -4.58
C GLU A 503 -0.69 -4.14 -3.19
N TYR A 504 0.35 -3.41 -2.78
CA TYR A 504 0.33 -2.71 -1.48
C TYR A 504 -0.80 -1.67 -1.40
N THR A 505 -1.12 -1.04 -2.52
CA THR A 505 -2.14 0.01 -2.57
C THR A 505 -3.56 -0.55 -2.48
N HIS A 506 -3.81 -1.82 -2.85
CA HIS A 506 -5.03 -2.50 -2.43
C HIS A 506 -5.16 -2.49 -0.90
N GLY A 507 -4.05 -2.72 -0.19
CA GLY A 507 -3.98 -2.56 1.25
C GLY A 507 -4.42 -1.17 1.73
N LEU A 508 -3.90 -0.11 1.11
CA LEU A 508 -4.28 1.27 1.42
C LEU A 508 -5.77 1.53 1.21
N SER A 509 -6.30 1.20 0.03
CA SER A 509 -7.68 1.53 -0.35
C SER A 509 -8.70 0.72 0.45
N ASN A 510 -8.46 -0.58 0.67
CA ASN A 510 -9.33 -1.45 1.48
C ASN A 510 -9.32 -1.09 2.98
N ARG A 511 -8.26 -0.44 3.50
CA ARG A 511 -8.22 0.05 4.89
C ARG A 511 -8.85 1.43 5.08
N LEU A 512 -8.98 2.23 4.02
CA LEU A 512 -9.54 3.58 4.08
C LEU A 512 -11.00 3.65 3.64
N VAL A 513 -11.44 2.83 2.68
CA VAL A 513 -12.82 2.78 2.18
C VAL A 513 -13.57 1.63 2.84
N VAL A 514 -14.02 1.89 4.07
CA VAL A 514 -14.56 0.87 4.97
C VAL A 514 -15.96 1.22 5.47
N ASP A 515 -16.70 0.21 5.90
CA ASP A 515 -17.91 0.41 6.68
C ASP A 515 -17.61 0.86 8.13
N ALA A 516 -18.65 1.08 8.92
CA ALA A 516 -18.49 1.52 10.31
C ALA A 516 -17.77 0.51 11.23
N THR A 517 -17.61 -0.75 10.80
CA THR A 517 -16.88 -1.79 11.52
C THR A 517 -15.42 -1.92 11.09
N GLY A 518 -14.99 -1.16 10.07
CA GLY A 518 -13.65 -1.24 9.51
C GLY A 518 -13.49 -2.33 8.45
N THR A 519 -14.59 -2.89 7.94
CA THR A 519 -14.57 -3.88 6.85
C THR A 519 -14.52 -3.15 5.51
N SER A 520 -13.67 -3.62 4.59
CA SER A 520 -13.60 -3.03 3.24
C SER A 520 -14.94 -3.10 2.52
N THR A 521 -15.21 -2.09 1.71
CA THR A 521 -16.46 -1.95 0.96
C THR A 521 -16.25 -1.77 -0.53
N LEU A 522 -15.06 -2.08 -1.07
CA LEU A 522 -14.75 -1.95 -2.49
C LEU A 522 -15.27 -3.16 -3.30
N ASN A 523 -16.58 -3.37 -3.31
CA ASN A 523 -17.19 -4.60 -3.83
C ASN A 523 -17.90 -4.42 -5.17
N SER A 524 -18.70 -3.36 -5.31
CA SER A 524 -19.45 -3.10 -6.53
C SER A 524 -18.53 -2.68 -7.67
N VAL A 525 -18.95 -2.85 -8.91
CA VAL A 525 -18.08 -2.64 -10.09
C VAL A 525 -17.39 -1.28 -10.09
N GLN A 526 -18.09 -0.17 -9.77
CA GLN A 526 -17.44 1.14 -9.67
C GLN A 526 -16.46 1.22 -8.49
N ALA A 527 -16.80 0.68 -7.33
CA ALA A 527 -15.95 0.73 -6.15
C ALA A 527 -14.68 -0.12 -6.33
N GLY A 528 -14.83 -1.37 -6.79
CA GLY A 528 -13.73 -2.27 -7.13
C GLY A 528 -12.84 -1.69 -8.23
N SER A 529 -13.42 -1.07 -9.27
CA SER A 529 -12.66 -0.35 -10.30
C SER A 529 -11.82 0.79 -9.75
N MET A 530 -12.33 1.54 -8.78
CA MET A 530 -11.50 2.55 -8.11
C MET A 530 -10.39 1.90 -7.31
N GLY A 531 -10.64 0.75 -6.68
CA GLY A 531 -9.63 -0.12 -6.05
C GLY A 531 -8.42 -0.36 -6.94
N GLU A 532 -8.65 -0.95 -8.13
CA GLU A 532 -7.62 -1.18 -9.15
C GLU A 532 -6.94 0.12 -9.60
N ALA A 533 -7.74 1.15 -9.88
CA ALA A 533 -7.24 2.40 -10.42
C ALA A 533 -6.41 3.22 -9.44
N TRP A 534 -6.71 3.16 -8.14
CA TRP A 534 -5.84 3.74 -7.12
C TRP A 534 -4.53 2.99 -7.04
N SER A 535 -4.56 1.66 -7.15
CA SER A 535 -3.35 0.84 -7.15
C SER A 535 -2.41 1.22 -8.29
N ASP A 536 -2.91 1.34 -9.52
CA ASP A 536 -2.17 1.89 -10.66
C ASP A 536 -1.68 3.33 -10.38
N TYR A 537 -2.58 4.21 -9.93
CA TYR A 537 -2.28 5.63 -9.76
C TYR A 537 -1.15 5.88 -8.75
N TYR A 538 -1.20 5.27 -7.57
CA TYR A 538 -0.19 5.52 -6.54
C TYR A 538 1.15 4.88 -6.88
N ALA A 539 1.16 3.68 -7.47
CA ALA A 539 2.38 3.03 -7.96
C ALA A 539 3.08 3.91 -9.01
N GLN A 540 2.34 4.32 -10.04
CA GLN A 540 2.87 5.15 -11.12
C GLN A 540 3.25 6.56 -10.65
N ASP A 541 2.45 7.19 -9.78
CA ASP A 541 2.80 8.51 -9.25
C ASP A 541 4.05 8.44 -8.35
N TYR A 542 4.25 7.37 -7.59
CA TYR A 542 5.50 7.13 -6.86
C TYR A 542 6.70 7.00 -7.81
N LEU A 543 6.59 6.17 -8.85
CA LEU A 543 7.67 5.95 -9.82
C LEU A 543 8.03 7.25 -10.54
N VAL A 544 7.03 8.02 -10.98
CA VAL A 544 7.25 9.32 -11.63
C VAL A 544 7.79 10.37 -10.64
N HIS A 545 7.23 10.45 -9.43
CA HIS A 545 7.68 11.41 -8.42
C HIS A 545 9.12 11.16 -7.96
N SER A 546 9.49 9.88 -7.83
CA SER A 546 10.86 9.44 -7.52
C SER A 546 11.81 9.57 -8.71
N GLY A 547 11.28 9.84 -9.90
CA GLY A 547 12.03 10.01 -11.14
C GLY A 547 12.51 8.70 -11.75
N PHE A 548 11.89 7.57 -11.42
CA PHE A 548 12.18 6.27 -12.03
C PHE A 548 11.46 6.12 -13.37
N GLU A 549 10.22 6.61 -13.46
CA GLU A 549 9.48 6.75 -14.72
C GLU A 549 9.44 8.20 -15.19
N ARG A 550 9.34 8.40 -16.50
CA ARG A 550 9.37 9.73 -17.12
C ARG A 550 7.97 10.08 -17.66
N ASP A 551 7.38 11.12 -17.06
CA ASP A 551 6.13 11.74 -17.51
C ASP A 551 6.47 13.08 -18.21
N THR A 552 6.36 13.15 -19.53
CA THR A 552 6.49 14.39 -20.29
C THR A 552 5.12 14.96 -20.65
N SER A 553 5.05 15.85 -21.65
CA SER A 553 3.78 16.35 -22.18
C SER A 553 3.21 15.45 -23.28
N ALA A 554 3.93 14.41 -23.71
CA ALA A 554 3.41 13.44 -24.65
C ALA A 554 2.32 12.59 -23.97
N ALA A 555 1.40 12.08 -24.79
CA ALA A 555 0.32 11.21 -24.31
C ALA A 555 0.69 9.76 -24.58
N GLY A 556 0.49 8.90 -23.58
CA GLY A 556 0.68 7.46 -23.70
C GLY A 556 2.08 7.01 -23.30
N GLU A 557 2.68 7.64 -22.30
CA GLU A 557 4.02 7.33 -21.80
C GLU A 557 4.02 6.42 -20.56
N ILE A 558 2.94 6.36 -19.78
CA ILE A 558 2.94 5.76 -18.44
C ILE A 558 2.19 4.42 -18.44
N LEU A 559 2.96 3.34 -18.56
CA LEU A 559 2.48 1.96 -18.69
C LEU A 559 2.51 1.23 -17.34
N THR A 560 1.39 0.63 -16.96
CA THR A 560 1.31 -0.35 -15.87
C THR A 560 1.93 -1.68 -16.33
N GLY A 561 2.75 -2.30 -15.49
CA GLY A 561 3.46 -3.54 -15.75
C GLY A 561 4.58 -3.43 -16.79
N ARG A 562 5.18 -2.24 -16.97
CA ARG A 562 6.16 -1.98 -18.05
C ARG A 562 7.24 -3.07 -18.14
N TYR A 563 7.74 -3.57 -17.01
CA TYR A 563 8.80 -4.56 -16.99
C TYR A 563 8.29 -5.95 -17.38
N VAL A 564 7.31 -6.48 -16.65
CA VAL A 564 6.76 -7.81 -16.93
C VAL A 564 6.08 -7.92 -18.30
N ALA A 565 5.52 -6.82 -18.83
CA ALA A 565 4.87 -6.76 -20.14
C ALA A 565 5.82 -6.37 -21.29
N ALA A 566 7.14 -6.39 -21.08
CA ALA A 566 8.15 -6.04 -22.10
C ALA A 566 7.90 -4.67 -22.78
N GLY A 567 7.38 -3.69 -22.04
CA GLY A 567 7.05 -2.35 -22.54
C GLY A 567 5.78 -2.26 -23.38
N GLN A 568 4.92 -3.28 -23.36
CA GLN A 568 3.63 -3.32 -24.06
C GLN A 568 2.46 -3.09 -23.09
N SER A 569 1.30 -2.67 -23.60
CA SER A 569 0.06 -2.55 -22.84
C SER A 569 -0.66 -3.91 -22.78
N LEU A 570 -0.16 -4.83 -21.95
CA LEU A 570 -0.75 -6.18 -21.79
C LEU A 570 -1.68 -6.29 -20.57
N ILE A 571 -1.41 -5.53 -19.51
CA ILE A 571 -2.15 -5.57 -18.24
C ILE A 571 -3.30 -4.55 -18.19
N ARG A 572 -3.16 -3.46 -18.94
CA ARG A 572 -4.18 -2.42 -19.16
C ARG A 572 -4.34 -2.20 -20.66
N THR A 573 -5.51 -1.76 -21.09
CA THR A 573 -5.78 -1.53 -22.51
C THR A 573 -4.97 -0.36 -23.07
N MET A 574 -4.63 0.64 -22.24
CA MET A 574 -3.74 1.73 -22.63
C MET A 574 -2.98 2.36 -21.44
N PRO A 575 -1.98 3.23 -21.70
CA PRO A 575 -1.31 3.98 -20.65
C PRO A 575 -2.26 4.88 -19.83
N ILE A 576 -1.99 5.03 -18.53
CA ILE A 576 -2.81 5.82 -17.59
C ILE A 576 -2.82 7.32 -17.93
N ASP A 577 -1.86 7.80 -18.71
CA ASP A 577 -1.69 9.22 -19.02
C ASP A 577 -2.35 9.66 -20.33
N CYS A 578 -3.23 8.83 -20.91
CA CYS A 578 -3.97 9.10 -22.12
C CYS A 578 -5.12 10.11 -21.92
N PRO A 579 -5.05 11.34 -22.46
CA PRO A 579 -6.11 12.34 -22.32
C PRO A 579 -7.33 12.03 -23.20
N VAL A 580 -8.52 12.45 -22.78
CA VAL A 580 -9.72 12.40 -23.64
C VAL A 580 -9.47 13.19 -24.94
N GLY A 581 -9.84 12.59 -26.08
CA GLY A 581 -9.73 13.22 -27.40
C GLY A 581 -8.32 13.33 -27.97
N THR A 582 -7.29 12.74 -27.32
CA THR A 582 -5.95 12.67 -27.91
C THR A 582 -5.95 11.84 -29.20
N THR A 583 -5.10 12.21 -30.14
CA THR A 583 -4.88 11.46 -31.39
C THR A 583 -3.58 10.64 -31.36
N SER A 584 -2.93 10.53 -30.19
CA SER A 584 -1.73 9.72 -29.99
C SER A 584 -2.00 8.25 -30.33
N GLU A 585 -1.07 7.62 -31.06
CA GLU A 585 -1.13 6.20 -31.39
C GLU A 585 -0.96 5.31 -30.16
N ALA A 586 -0.21 5.77 -29.15
CA ALA A 586 -0.06 5.09 -27.87
C ALA A 586 -1.36 5.05 -27.03
N CYS A 587 -2.38 5.81 -27.43
CA CYS A 587 -3.70 5.87 -26.79
C CYS A 587 -4.79 5.34 -27.74
N THR A 588 -4.52 4.18 -28.34
CA THR A 588 -5.45 3.48 -29.23
C THR A 588 -6.25 2.48 -28.43
N ARG A 589 -7.57 2.49 -28.62
CA ARG A 589 -8.52 1.60 -27.96
C ARG A 589 -8.62 0.27 -28.70
N LEU A 590 -9.24 -0.74 -28.08
CA LEU A 590 -9.41 -2.07 -28.67
C LEU A 590 -10.25 -2.06 -29.97
N ASP A 591 -11.17 -1.10 -30.12
CA ASP A 591 -11.95 -0.90 -31.35
C ASP A 591 -11.20 -0.12 -32.45
N GLY A 592 -9.95 0.27 -32.19
CA GLY A 592 -9.10 1.05 -33.08
C GLY A 592 -9.31 2.57 -33.03
N SER A 593 -10.29 3.06 -32.26
CA SER A 593 -10.45 4.50 -32.01
C SER A 593 -9.34 5.04 -31.09
N ARG A 594 -9.23 6.36 -30.95
CA ARG A 594 -8.17 7.02 -30.17
C ARG A 594 -8.73 7.94 -29.10
N GLY A 595 -8.01 8.05 -27.99
CA GLY A 595 -8.38 8.91 -26.88
C GLY A 595 -8.57 8.14 -25.58
N GLY A 596 -8.26 8.78 -24.44
CA GLY A 596 -8.58 8.23 -23.13
C GLY A 596 -10.09 8.08 -22.90
N TYR A 597 -10.46 7.33 -21.86
CA TYR A 597 -11.84 6.96 -21.56
C TYR A 597 -12.60 8.03 -20.77
N THR A 598 -13.93 7.95 -20.84
CA THR A 598 -14.91 8.81 -20.16
C THR A 598 -15.92 7.96 -19.39
N TYR A 599 -16.65 8.59 -18.47
CA TYR A 599 -17.51 7.90 -17.51
C TYR A 599 -18.61 7.04 -18.14
N GLY A 600 -19.20 7.46 -19.26
CA GLY A 600 -20.22 6.69 -19.96
C GLY A 600 -19.72 5.38 -20.59
N GLU A 601 -18.41 5.14 -20.56
CA GLU A 601 -17.74 4.02 -21.23
C GLU A 601 -17.39 2.88 -20.27
N LEU A 602 -17.94 2.87 -19.05
CA LEU A 602 -17.60 1.91 -17.99
C LEU A 602 -17.59 0.45 -18.47
N SER A 603 -18.66 -0.03 -19.11
CA SER A 603 -18.69 -1.38 -19.70
C SER A 603 -18.11 -1.47 -21.11
N ALA A 604 -17.80 -0.35 -21.75
CA ALA A 604 -17.39 -0.31 -23.16
C ALA A 604 -15.88 -0.50 -23.35
N VAL A 605 -15.07 -0.40 -22.28
CA VAL A 605 -13.60 -0.52 -22.35
C VAL A 605 -13.19 -1.86 -22.99
N ILE A 606 -13.78 -2.97 -22.52
CA ILE A 606 -13.58 -4.32 -23.07
C ILE A 606 -14.87 -4.99 -23.55
N GLY A 607 -16.02 -4.29 -23.51
CA GLY A 607 -17.33 -4.80 -23.92
C GLY A 607 -18.16 -5.41 -22.79
N GLU A 608 -17.61 -5.47 -21.58
CA GLU A 608 -18.29 -5.78 -20.33
C GLU A 608 -17.72 -4.94 -19.17
N ALA A 609 -18.43 -4.92 -18.04
CA ALA A 609 -17.99 -4.22 -16.85
C ALA A 609 -17.06 -5.14 -16.05
N GLU A 610 -15.81 -4.71 -15.88
CA GLU A 610 -14.74 -5.51 -15.27
C GLU A 610 -13.82 -4.53 -14.53
N VAL A 611 -13.41 -4.86 -13.31
CA VAL A 611 -12.84 -3.87 -12.39
C VAL A 611 -11.55 -3.25 -12.92
N HIS A 612 -10.67 -4.03 -13.55
CA HIS A 612 -9.41 -3.54 -14.10
C HIS A 612 -9.63 -2.62 -15.30
N ALA A 613 -10.47 -3.05 -16.25
CA ALA A 613 -10.78 -2.30 -17.45
C ALA A 613 -11.55 -1.01 -17.14
N SER A 614 -12.64 -1.13 -16.38
CA SER A 614 -13.45 0.02 -15.95
C SER A 614 -12.67 0.97 -15.04
N GLY A 615 -11.67 0.47 -14.31
CA GLY A 615 -10.73 1.24 -13.50
C GLY A 615 -9.88 2.23 -14.30
N GLU A 616 -9.56 1.94 -15.58
CA GLU A 616 -8.76 2.83 -16.41
C GLU A 616 -9.37 4.24 -16.54
N ILE A 617 -10.71 4.36 -16.52
CA ILE A 617 -11.41 5.66 -16.51
C ILE A 617 -11.02 6.47 -15.28
N TRP A 618 -11.04 5.85 -14.10
CA TRP A 618 -10.70 6.50 -12.84
C TRP A 618 -9.19 6.82 -12.77
N GLY A 619 -8.33 5.86 -13.13
CA GLY A 619 -6.88 6.03 -13.13
C GLY A 619 -6.45 7.19 -14.02
N GLN A 620 -6.98 7.25 -15.26
CA GLN A 620 -6.70 8.34 -16.19
C GLN A 620 -7.24 9.69 -15.69
N THR A 621 -8.38 9.70 -14.98
CA THR A 621 -8.93 10.91 -14.34
C THR A 621 -8.00 11.42 -13.23
N LEU A 622 -7.50 10.52 -12.37
CA LEU A 622 -6.54 10.88 -11.33
C LEU A 622 -5.21 11.36 -11.90
N TRP A 623 -4.77 10.81 -13.03
CA TRP A 623 -3.57 11.27 -13.72
C TRP A 623 -3.73 12.69 -14.27
N ASP A 624 -4.87 13.01 -14.90
CA ASP A 624 -5.19 14.37 -15.34
C ASP A 624 -5.23 15.36 -14.16
N LEU A 625 -5.79 14.92 -13.02
CA LEU A 625 -5.82 15.71 -11.79
C LEU A 625 -4.40 15.96 -11.26
N ARG A 626 -3.55 14.92 -11.25
CA ARG A 626 -2.14 14.98 -10.86
C ARG A 626 -1.30 15.87 -11.78
N ARG A 627 -1.50 15.83 -13.10
CA ARG A 627 -0.85 16.76 -14.04
C ARG A 627 -1.24 18.21 -13.76
N THR A 628 -2.48 18.44 -13.33
CA THR A 628 -2.99 19.81 -13.12
C THR A 628 -2.65 20.39 -11.73
N LEU A 629 -2.71 19.57 -10.67
CA LEU A 629 -2.52 20.02 -9.28
C LEU A 629 -1.14 19.66 -8.72
N GLY A 630 -0.44 18.71 -9.35
CA GLY A 630 0.82 18.15 -8.89
C GLY A 630 0.65 17.07 -7.82
N HIS A 631 1.62 16.16 -7.78
CA HIS A 631 1.74 15.03 -6.84
C HIS A 631 1.26 15.35 -5.41
N LYS A 632 1.79 16.43 -4.79
CA LYS A 632 1.50 16.71 -3.37
C LYS A 632 0.03 17.04 -3.08
N VAL A 633 -0.61 17.79 -3.98
CA VAL A 633 -2.01 18.22 -3.77
C VAL A 633 -2.93 17.06 -4.13
N THR A 634 -2.71 16.41 -5.27
CA THR A 634 -3.55 15.28 -5.68
C THR A 634 -3.47 14.13 -4.68
N GLY A 635 -2.27 13.73 -4.24
CA GLY A 635 -2.11 12.69 -3.22
C GLY A 635 -2.85 13.03 -1.92
N ALA A 636 -2.75 14.28 -1.42
CA ALA A 636 -3.51 14.69 -0.24
C ALA A 636 -5.04 14.57 -0.45
N LEU A 637 -5.54 15.05 -1.58
CA LEU A 637 -6.98 15.06 -1.87
C LEU A 637 -7.53 13.64 -2.03
N VAL A 638 -6.85 12.79 -2.80
CA VAL A 638 -7.29 11.42 -3.09
C VAL A 638 -7.29 10.57 -1.82
N THR A 639 -6.22 10.61 -1.00
CA THR A 639 -6.19 9.83 0.24
C THR A 639 -7.25 10.29 1.23
N ARG A 640 -7.45 11.62 1.40
CA ARG A 640 -8.51 12.13 2.30
C ARG A 640 -9.91 11.83 1.75
N ALA A 641 -10.09 11.74 0.44
CA ALA A 641 -11.38 11.41 -0.15
C ALA A 641 -11.80 9.96 0.15
N MET A 642 -10.85 9.01 0.11
CA MET A 642 -11.10 7.62 0.53
C MET A 642 -11.64 7.55 1.97
N GLU A 643 -11.08 8.36 2.88
CA GLU A 643 -11.52 8.43 4.29
C GLU A 643 -12.89 9.11 4.48
N LEU A 644 -13.30 9.95 3.52
CA LEU A 644 -14.52 10.76 3.60
C LEU A 644 -15.69 10.16 2.81
N SER A 645 -15.42 9.23 1.89
CA SER A 645 -16.44 8.66 1.01
C SER A 645 -17.42 7.76 1.77
N PRO A 646 -18.64 7.60 1.27
CA PRO A 646 -19.52 6.54 1.75
C PRO A 646 -18.89 5.15 1.50
N ALA A 647 -19.44 4.15 2.19
CA ALA A 647 -19.18 2.74 1.89
C ALA A 647 -19.61 2.41 0.46
N ASP A 648 -18.85 1.55 -0.21
CA ASP A 648 -19.08 1.09 -1.59
C ASP A 648 -19.41 2.26 -2.54
N PRO A 649 -18.50 3.25 -2.68
CA PRO A 649 -18.81 4.51 -3.36
C PRO A 649 -18.88 4.34 -4.88
N SER A 650 -19.79 5.09 -5.52
CA SER A 650 -19.72 5.32 -6.96
C SER A 650 -18.56 6.27 -7.33
N PHE A 651 -18.21 6.36 -8.62
CA PHE A 651 -17.23 7.36 -9.09
C PHE A 651 -17.68 8.80 -8.75
N LEU A 652 -18.98 9.07 -8.77
CA LEU A 652 -19.53 10.40 -8.47
C LEU A 652 -19.46 10.72 -6.97
N ASP A 653 -19.67 9.72 -6.10
CA ASP A 653 -19.48 9.87 -4.65
C ASP A 653 -18.02 10.21 -4.33
N MET A 654 -17.09 9.48 -4.93
CA MET A 654 -15.66 9.72 -4.71
C MET A 654 -15.19 11.06 -5.27
N ARG A 655 -15.67 11.49 -6.44
CA ARG A 655 -15.46 12.87 -6.94
C ARG A 655 -15.92 13.89 -5.90
N ASN A 656 -17.11 13.70 -5.34
CA ASN A 656 -17.67 14.61 -4.34
C ASN A 656 -16.80 14.62 -3.06
N ALA A 657 -16.32 13.45 -2.61
CA ALA A 657 -15.40 13.32 -1.50
C ALA A 657 -14.06 14.03 -1.75
N ILE A 658 -13.53 14.01 -2.99
CA ILE A 658 -12.33 14.80 -3.38
C ILE A 658 -12.58 16.30 -3.27
N VAL A 659 -13.78 16.77 -3.63
CA VAL A 659 -14.16 18.18 -3.44
C VAL A 659 -14.26 18.54 -1.95
N GLN A 660 -14.79 17.64 -1.10
CA GLN A 660 -14.78 17.83 0.36
C GLN A 660 -13.38 17.84 0.94
N ALA A 661 -12.50 16.95 0.49
CA ALA A 661 -11.11 16.92 0.88
C ALA A 661 -10.43 18.25 0.56
N ASP A 662 -10.71 18.86 -0.59
CA ASP A 662 -10.18 20.20 -0.93
C ASP A 662 -10.74 21.29 -0.02
N LEU A 663 -12.02 21.21 0.35
CA LEU A 663 -12.62 22.11 1.33
C LEU A 663 -11.95 21.98 2.70
N ALA A 664 -11.72 20.76 3.17
CA ALA A 664 -11.14 20.48 4.48
C ALA A 664 -9.65 20.85 4.55
N VAL A 665 -8.86 20.43 3.55
CA VAL A 665 -7.39 20.55 3.56
C VAL A 665 -6.92 21.90 3.03
N TYR A 666 -7.56 22.40 1.97
CA TYR A 666 -7.11 23.58 1.21
C TYR A 666 -8.16 24.70 1.14
N LYS A 667 -9.24 24.62 1.92
CA LYS A 667 -10.30 25.64 1.99
C LYS A 667 -10.98 25.91 0.65
N GLY A 668 -11.12 24.88 -0.18
CA GLY A 668 -11.81 24.97 -1.47
C GLY A 668 -10.97 25.60 -2.58
N LYS A 669 -9.66 25.73 -2.38
CA LYS A 669 -8.76 26.43 -3.33
C LYS A 669 -8.69 25.73 -4.69
N HIS A 670 -8.78 24.40 -4.73
CA HIS A 670 -8.62 23.61 -5.94
C HIS A 670 -9.94 23.14 -6.56
N THR A 671 -11.08 23.42 -5.91
CA THR A 671 -12.42 22.96 -6.29
C THR A 671 -12.75 23.24 -7.76
N LYS A 672 -12.42 24.43 -8.28
CA LYS A 672 -12.65 24.78 -9.70
C LYS A 672 -11.86 23.90 -10.66
N THR A 673 -10.65 23.50 -10.27
CA THR A 673 -9.77 22.63 -11.06
C THR A 673 -10.25 21.19 -11.00
N VAL A 674 -10.59 20.70 -9.80
CA VAL A 674 -11.19 19.36 -9.61
C VAL A 674 -12.41 19.21 -10.52
N TRP A 675 -13.39 20.12 -10.43
CA TRP A 675 -14.57 20.09 -11.29
C TRP A 675 -14.25 20.17 -12.79
N LYS A 676 -13.21 20.91 -13.19
CA LYS A 676 -12.81 20.97 -14.60
C LYS A 676 -12.31 19.61 -15.09
N VAL A 677 -11.49 18.91 -14.30
CA VAL A 677 -10.92 17.61 -14.66
C VAL A 677 -12.02 16.55 -14.72
N PHE A 678 -12.81 16.42 -13.66
CA PHE A 678 -13.89 15.44 -13.60
C PHE A 678 -14.95 15.66 -14.68
N ALA A 679 -15.37 16.91 -14.93
CA ALA A 679 -16.29 17.21 -16.01
C ALA A 679 -15.70 16.85 -17.40
N HIS A 680 -14.40 17.03 -17.62
CA HIS A 680 -13.76 16.64 -18.88
C HIS A 680 -13.74 15.11 -19.10
N ARG A 681 -13.87 14.33 -18.02
CA ARG A 681 -13.93 12.86 -18.02
C ARG A 681 -15.36 12.31 -17.93
N GLY A 682 -16.39 13.13 -18.19
CA GLY A 682 -17.79 12.73 -18.15
C GLY A 682 -18.40 12.67 -16.74
N MET A 683 -17.65 13.05 -15.71
CA MET A 683 -18.11 13.13 -14.31
C MET A 683 -18.46 14.58 -13.92
N GLY A 684 -19.16 15.28 -14.82
CA GLY A 684 -19.64 16.65 -14.64
C GLY A 684 -20.75 16.77 -13.62
N PHE A 685 -21.15 18.02 -13.33
CA PHE A 685 -22.11 18.31 -12.26
C PHE A 685 -23.39 17.51 -12.44
N PHE A 686 -23.95 17.40 -13.64
CA PHE A 686 -25.21 16.71 -13.89
C PHE A 686 -25.06 15.22 -14.25
N ALA A 687 -23.87 14.64 -14.12
CA ALA A 687 -23.67 13.21 -14.35
C ALA A 687 -24.51 12.41 -13.33
N GLY A 688 -25.01 11.25 -13.73
CA GLY A 688 -25.93 10.47 -12.91
C GLY A 688 -25.64 8.98 -12.96
N THR A 689 -25.85 8.33 -11.82
CA THR A 689 -25.74 6.87 -11.66
C THR A 689 -26.76 6.43 -10.63
N THR A 690 -27.23 5.19 -10.68
CA THR A 690 -28.16 4.67 -9.67
C THR A 690 -27.47 4.34 -8.35
N ASP A 691 -26.29 3.74 -8.41
CA ASP A 691 -25.43 3.37 -7.28
C ASP A 691 -24.04 2.92 -7.81
N ALA A 692 -23.19 2.33 -6.95
CA ALA A 692 -21.88 1.83 -7.35
C ALA A 692 -21.91 0.53 -8.18
N ALA A 693 -23.03 -0.19 -8.21
CA ALA A 693 -23.21 -1.39 -9.03
C ALA A 693 -23.67 -1.07 -10.45
N ASP A 694 -24.13 0.16 -10.70
CA ASP A 694 -24.49 0.66 -12.02
C ASP A 694 -23.31 0.63 -12.99
N ALA A 695 -23.36 -0.32 -13.92
CA ALA A 695 -22.36 -0.49 -14.96
C ALA A 695 -22.57 0.42 -16.18
N ARG A 696 -23.69 1.16 -16.24
CA ARG A 696 -24.08 2.02 -17.37
C ARG A 696 -24.47 3.43 -16.92
N PRO A 697 -23.56 4.14 -16.22
CA PRO A 697 -23.86 5.48 -15.74
C PRO A 697 -24.01 6.48 -16.90
N VAL A 698 -24.66 7.60 -16.61
CA VAL A 698 -24.87 8.68 -17.59
C VAL A 698 -23.87 9.80 -17.33
N GLU A 699 -23.04 10.07 -18.34
CA GLU A 699 -22.06 11.14 -18.28
C GLU A 699 -22.63 12.55 -18.50
N ASP A 700 -21.92 13.54 -17.95
CA ASP A 700 -22.12 14.97 -18.21
C ASP A 700 -20.76 15.66 -18.22
N PHE A 701 -20.63 16.71 -19.03
CA PHE A 701 -19.39 17.48 -19.16
C PHE A 701 -19.50 18.90 -18.57
N SER A 702 -20.59 19.19 -17.87
CA SER A 702 -20.85 20.50 -17.29
C SER A 702 -20.11 20.68 -15.97
N ARG A 703 -19.66 21.90 -15.70
CA ARG A 703 -19.15 22.30 -14.38
C ARG A 703 -20.30 22.78 -13.50
N PRO A 704 -20.12 22.89 -12.17
CA PRO A 704 -21.17 23.35 -11.29
C PRO A 704 -21.77 24.69 -11.73
N PRO A 705 -23.11 24.83 -11.64
CA PRO A 705 -23.79 26.04 -12.02
C PRO A 705 -23.32 27.24 -11.19
N GLY A 706 -23.32 28.42 -11.80
CA GLY A 706 -22.94 29.67 -11.13
C GLY A 706 -23.96 30.09 -10.06
N LYS A 707 -23.59 31.02 -9.19
CA LYS A 707 -24.49 31.55 -8.15
C LYS A 707 -25.77 32.21 -8.69
N SER A 708 -25.72 32.70 -9.94
CA SER A 708 -26.85 33.32 -10.63
C SER A 708 -27.69 32.32 -11.44
N THR A 709 -27.30 31.05 -11.50
CA THR A 709 -28.11 30.04 -12.17
C THR A 709 -29.46 29.94 -11.46
N PRO A 710 -30.59 30.03 -12.18
CA PRO A 710 -31.91 29.88 -11.59
C PRO A 710 -32.03 28.56 -10.82
N ARG A 711 -32.72 28.60 -9.70
CA ARG A 711 -33.04 27.43 -8.89
C ARG A 711 -34.55 27.33 -8.77
N ALA A 712 -35.07 26.15 -9.04
CA ALA A 712 -36.48 25.85 -8.93
C ALA A 712 -36.65 24.48 -8.28
N ALA A 713 -37.89 24.03 -8.09
CA ALA A 713 -38.13 22.72 -7.51
C ALA A 713 -38.32 21.66 -8.60
N ILE A 714 -37.93 20.44 -8.27
CA ILE A 714 -38.48 19.24 -8.90
C ILE A 714 -39.67 18.81 -8.05
N THR A 715 -40.84 18.70 -8.66
CA THR A 715 -42.05 18.19 -8.02
C THR A 715 -42.56 16.97 -8.77
N GLY A 716 -43.43 16.21 -8.16
CA GLY A 716 -44.16 15.17 -8.86
C GLY A 716 -44.94 14.30 -7.91
N ARG A 717 -45.46 13.21 -8.46
CA ARG A 717 -46.21 12.19 -7.75
C ARG A 717 -45.69 10.80 -8.10
N VAL A 718 -45.50 9.97 -7.08
CA VAL A 718 -45.28 8.54 -7.23
C VAL A 718 -46.60 7.83 -6.98
N THR A 719 -47.04 7.05 -7.96
CA THR A 719 -48.34 6.39 -7.95
C THR A 719 -48.20 4.91 -8.30
N ASP A 720 -49.14 4.11 -7.80
CA ASP A 720 -49.35 2.77 -8.30
C ASP A 720 -50.10 2.85 -9.65
N SER A 721 -49.53 2.26 -10.70
CA SER A 721 -50.04 2.36 -12.07
C SER A 721 -51.37 1.65 -12.28
N VAL A 722 -51.76 0.74 -11.37
CA VAL A 722 -53.00 -0.05 -11.47
C VAL A 722 -54.13 0.65 -10.70
N THR A 723 -53.86 1.10 -9.49
CA THR A 723 -54.88 1.72 -8.62
C THR A 723 -54.97 3.25 -8.79
N GLY A 724 -53.93 3.91 -9.29
CA GLY A 724 -53.80 5.36 -9.37
C GLY A 724 -53.59 6.06 -8.02
N LEU A 725 -53.50 5.29 -6.93
CA LEU A 725 -53.26 5.80 -5.59
C LEU A 725 -51.80 6.24 -5.43
N GLY A 726 -51.59 7.22 -4.57
CA GLY A 726 -50.25 7.70 -4.23
C GLY A 726 -49.51 6.71 -3.36
N LEU A 727 -48.21 6.55 -3.61
CA LEU A 727 -47.32 5.77 -2.76
C LEU A 727 -46.66 6.69 -1.75
N ALA A 728 -46.94 6.48 -0.46
CA ALA A 728 -46.42 7.29 0.63
C ALA A 728 -45.03 6.85 1.09
N ASP A 729 -44.27 7.80 1.67
CA ASP A 729 -42.95 7.57 2.26
C ASP A 729 -41.91 6.97 1.28
N VAL A 730 -42.07 7.26 -0.01
CA VAL A 730 -41.15 6.82 -1.05
C VAL A 730 -40.03 7.84 -1.20
N ARG A 731 -38.77 7.37 -1.11
CA ARG A 731 -37.61 8.22 -1.38
C ARG A 731 -37.52 8.52 -2.88
N VAL A 732 -37.43 9.80 -3.22
CA VAL A 732 -37.09 10.30 -4.55
C VAL A 732 -35.78 11.06 -4.46
N ALA A 733 -34.82 10.76 -5.33
CA ALA A 733 -33.48 11.31 -5.27
C ALA A 733 -32.92 11.59 -6.66
N VAL A 734 -32.05 12.60 -6.79
CA VAL A 734 -31.31 12.87 -8.01
C VAL A 734 -29.97 12.14 -7.94
N GLY A 735 -29.77 11.15 -8.82
CA GLY A 735 -28.55 10.31 -8.85
C GLY A 735 -27.30 11.16 -9.05
N GLY A 736 -26.24 10.84 -8.31
CA GLY A 736 -24.98 11.61 -8.28
C GLY A 736 -25.03 12.88 -7.41
N HIS A 737 -26.19 13.22 -6.85
CA HIS A 737 -26.43 14.40 -6.01
C HIS A 737 -27.07 14.10 -4.65
N ASP A 738 -27.27 12.82 -4.32
CA ASP A 738 -27.97 12.35 -3.12
C ASP A 738 -27.03 11.83 -2.02
N SER A 739 -25.79 12.31 -2.06
CA SER A 739 -24.67 11.95 -1.18
C SER A 739 -24.67 12.67 0.19
N GLY A 740 -25.74 13.40 0.53
CA GLY A 740 -25.92 13.98 1.87
C GLY A 740 -25.16 15.29 2.13
N PHE A 741 -24.72 15.99 1.08
CA PHE A 741 -24.20 17.36 1.22
C PHE A 741 -25.32 18.35 1.59
N GLY A 742 -24.97 19.48 2.22
CA GLY A 742 -25.95 20.53 2.53
C GLY A 742 -26.68 21.02 1.27
N GLY A 743 -28.01 20.86 1.24
CA GLY A 743 -28.84 21.09 0.05
C GLY A 743 -29.11 19.84 -0.79
N ASP A 744 -29.00 18.64 -0.19
CA ASP A 744 -29.25 17.31 -0.77
C ASP A 744 -30.50 17.26 -1.66
N TYR A 745 -30.35 16.73 -2.89
CA TYR A 745 -31.43 16.67 -3.88
C TYR A 745 -32.30 15.43 -3.68
N THR A 746 -32.87 15.31 -2.48
CA THR A 746 -33.71 14.19 -2.07
C THR A 746 -35.01 14.66 -1.43
N ALA A 747 -36.07 13.85 -1.54
CA ALA A 747 -37.36 14.06 -0.90
C ALA A 747 -38.02 12.72 -0.55
N ARG A 748 -39.03 12.75 0.32
CA ARG A 748 -39.95 11.63 0.54
C ARG A 748 -41.36 12.04 0.14
N THR A 749 -42.12 11.10 -0.42
CA THR A 749 -43.51 11.35 -0.80
C THR A 749 -44.43 11.44 0.40
N ASP A 750 -45.46 12.30 0.33
CA ASP A 750 -46.54 12.36 1.30
C ASP A 750 -47.57 11.23 1.12
N ALA A 751 -48.64 11.24 1.91
CA ALA A 751 -49.71 10.23 1.85
C ALA A 751 -50.40 10.13 0.48
N ASP A 752 -50.40 11.21 -0.31
CA ASP A 752 -50.95 11.24 -1.66
C ASP A 752 -49.90 10.92 -2.72
N GLY A 753 -48.69 10.54 -2.33
CA GLY A 753 -47.58 10.22 -3.21
C GLY A 753 -46.85 11.43 -3.76
N ARG A 754 -47.14 12.65 -3.29
CA ARG A 754 -46.51 13.87 -3.83
C ARG A 754 -45.18 14.13 -3.16
N TYR A 755 -44.20 14.61 -3.93
CA TYR A 755 -42.90 15.02 -3.40
C TYR A 755 -42.46 16.36 -3.98
N ARG A 756 -41.50 16.98 -3.30
CA ARG A 756 -40.88 18.24 -3.70
C ARG A 756 -39.43 18.28 -3.27
N ILE A 757 -38.52 18.44 -4.23
CA ILE A 757 -37.09 18.70 -4.02
C ILE A 757 -36.86 20.18 -4.34
N ASP A 758 -36.56 20.97 -3.32
CA ASP A 758 -36.38 22.43 -3.45
C ASP A 758 -34.96 22.82 -3.87
N HIS A 759 -34.81 24.05 -4.39
CA HIS A 759 -33.52 24.68 -4.69
C HIS A 759 -32.61 23.95 -5.69
N VAL A 760 -33.19 23.14 -6.58
CA VAL A 760 -32.49 22.44 -7.65
C VAL A 760 -32.07 23.42 -8.74
N ALA A 761 -30.79 23.43 -9.09
CA ALA A 761 -30.28 24.30 -10.15
C ALA A 761 -30.84 23.90 -11.52
N ALA A 762 -31.18 24.90 -12.34
CA ALA A 762 -31.64 24.67 -13.71
C ALA A 762 -30.59 23.89 -14.52
N GLY A 763 -31.05 22.87 -15.25
CA GLY A 763 -30.22 21.90 -15.96
C GLY A 763 -30.96 20.58 -16.22
N THR A 764 -30.31 19.66 -16.94
CA THR A 764 -30.87 18.33 -17.24
C THR A 764 -30.20 17.30 -16.33
N TYR A 765 -30.99 16.67 -15.47
CA TYR A 765 -30.58 15.58 -14.59
C TYR A 765 -31.02 14.26 -15.21
N PRO A 766 -30.11 13.40 -15.68
CA PRO A 766 -30.45 12.20 -16.41
C PRO A 766 -31.08 11.11 -15.53
N VAL A 767 -30.78 11.13 -14.23
CA VAL A 767 -31.21 10.11 -13.27
C VAL A 767 -31.89 10.78 -12.09
N VAL A 768 -33.22 10.75 -12.07
CA VAL A 768 -34.05 10.94 -10.86
C VAL A 768 -34.64 9.58 -10.52
N LEU A 769 -34.32 9.05 -9.35
CA LEU A 769 -34.62 7.68 -8.92
C LEU A 769 -35.73 7.66 -7.86
N THR A 770 -36.57 6.63 -7.92
CA THR A 770 -37.47 6.22 -6.84
C THR A 770 -37.33 4.72 -6.56
N SER A 771 -37.40 4.31 -5.29
CA SER A 771 -37.34 2.89 -4.89
C SER A 771 -38.33 2.58 -3.76
N PRO A 772 -39.59 2.27 -4.07
CA PRO A 772 -40.60 1.88 -3.09
C PRO A 772 -40.60 0.38 -2.81
N ALA A 773 -40.89 -0.01 -1.58
CA ALA A 773 -41.06 -1.42 -1.22
C ALA A 773 -42.22 -2.09 -2.00
N GLY A 774 -42.00 -3.28 -2.56
CA GLY A 774 -42.96 -3.98 -3.40
C GLY A 774 -43.05 -3.47 -4.83
N TYR A 775 -42.11 -2.62 -5.26
CA TYR A 775 -42.00 -2.09 -6.61
C TYR A 775 -40.55 -2.16 -7.05
N LEU A 776 -40.31 -2.33 -8.35
CA LEU A 776 -38.97 -2.19 -8.90
C LEU A 776 -38.54 -0.72 -8.85
N PRO A 777 -37.24 -0.44 -8.62
CA PRO A 777 -36.69 0.90 -8.76
C PRO A 777 -36.96 1.47 -10.16
N ALA A 778 -37.18 2.77 -10.24
CA ALA A 778 -37.39 3.46 -11.51
C ALA A 778 -36.62 4.77 -11.58
N SER A 779 -36.07 5.07 -12.76
CA SER A 779 -35.38 6.34 -13.01
C SER A 779 -35.99 7.11 -14.19
N ARG A 780 -35.89 8.44 -14.17
CA ARG A 780 -36.30 9.35 -15.24
C ARG A 780 -35.36 10.54 -15.37
N THR A 781 -35.25 11.07 -16.58
CA THR A 781 -34.61 12.37 -16.83
C THR A 781 -35.52 13.52 -16.37
N ALA A 782 -34.94 14.54 -15.76
CA ALA A 782 -35.60 15.79 -15.37
C ALA A 782 -34.88 17.00 -15.96
N THR A 783 -35.59 17.86 -16.69
CA THR A 783 -35.04 19.15 -17.16
C THR A 783 -35.61 20.29 -16.34
N VAL A 784 -34.83 20.81 -15.41
CA VAL A 784 -35.21 21.90 -14.50
C VAL A 784 -35.05 23.23 -15.20
N THR A 785 -36.14 23.98 -15.32
CA THR A 785 -36.18 25.34 -15.87
C THR A 785 -36.36 26.39 -14.76
N THR A 786 -36.56 27.66 -15.10
CA THR A 786 -36.94 28.70 -14.12
C THR A 786 -38.26 28.42 -13.42
N ASP A 787 -39.15 27.66 -14.08
CA ASP A 787 -40.48 27.34 -13.59
C ASP A 787 -40.51 26.03 -12.79
N GLY A 788 -39.38 25.31 -12.74
CA GLY A 788 -39.26 23.99 -12.12
C GLY A 788 -39.20 22.86 -13.14
N ALA A 789 -39.36 21.63 -12.62
CA ALA A 789 -39.62 20.42 -13.39
C ALA A 789 -40.68 19.58 -12.67
N GLU A 790 -41.50 18.88 -13.44
CA GLU A 790 -42.47 17.90 -12.93
C GLU A 790 -42.08 16.51 -13.42
N VAL A 791 -41.87 15.57 -12.49
CA VAL A 791 -41.43 14.20 -12.78
C VAL A 791 -42.33 13.23 -12.03
N ASP A 792 -43.30 12.67 -12.74
CA ASP A 792 -44.21 11.68 -12.19
C ASP A 792 -43.74 10.25 -12.45
N TYR A 793 -44.03 9.38 -11.50
CA TYR A 793 -43.84 7.95 -11.61
C TYR A 793 -45.19 7.23 -11.48
N ALA A 794 -45.46 6.34 -12.43
CA ALA A 794 -46.52 5.36 -12.35
C ALA A 794 -45.84 3.99 -12.29
N LEU A 795 -45.74 3.41 -11.10
CA LEU A 795 -45.01 2.18 -10.82
C LEU A 795 -45.98 1.00 -10.75
N ARG A 796 -45.60 -0.12 -11.35
CA ARG A 796 -46.40 -1.34 -11.27
C ARG A 796 -45.92 -2.19 -10.10
N ARG A 797 -46.82 -2.54 -9.18
CA ARG A 797 -46.47 -3.33 -8.00
C ARG A 797 -45.99 -4.71 -8.43
N ASP A 798 -44.84 -5.10 -7.89
CA ASP A 798 -44.39 -6.48 -7.91
C ASP A 798 -44.97 -7.23 -6.70
N TRP A 799 -45.80 -8.23 -6.98
CA TRP A 799 -46.38 -9.10 -5.96
C TRP A 799 -45.45 -10.22 -5.51
N ALA A 800 -44.37 -10.48 -6.25
CA ALA A 800 -43.34 -11.44 -5.89
C ALA A 800 -42.17 -10.83 -5.11
N ALA A 801 -42.06 -9.50 -5.05
CA ALA A 801 -41.04 -8.80 -4.27
C ALA A 801 -41.09 -9.16 -2.77
N ALA A 802 -39.97 -9.63 -2.23
CA ALA A 802 -39.79 -9.97 -0.83
C ALA A 802 -39.93 -8.75 0.08
N ASN A 803 -39.37 -7.60 -0.30
CA ASN A 803 -39.56 -6.33 0.42
C ASN A 803 -41.02 -5.84 0.38
N GLY A 804 -41.84 -6.38 -0.54
CA GLY A 804 -43.28 -6.18 -0.66
C GLY A 804 -44.11 -7.24 0.08
N GLY A 805 -43.48 -8.15 0.81
CA GLY A 805 -44.13 -9.16 1.66
C GLY A 805 -44.32 -10.55 1.03
N ALA A 806 -43.78 -10.81 -0.16
CA ALA A 806 -43.75 -12.15 -0.74
C ALA A 806 -42.78 -13.08 0.03
N GLN A 807 -42.99 -14.39 -0.07
CA GLN A 807 -42.18 -15.39 0.61
C GLN A 807 -41.87 -16.58 -0.30
N VAL A 808 -40.65 -17.11 -0.21
CA VAL A 808 -40.32 -18.40 -0.81
C VAL A 808 -40.99 -19.52 -0.02
N VAL A 809 -41.80 -20.34 -0.68
CA VAL A 809 -42.44 -21.53 -0.10
C VAL A 809 -41.54 -22.75 -0.22
N SER A 810 -40.94 -22.93 -1.40
CA SER A 810 -40.01 -24.03 -1.69
C SER A 810 -39.17 -23.70 -2.92
N ALA A 811 -37.94 -24.20 -2.97
CA ALA A 811 -37.07 -24.14 -4.14
C ALA A 811 -36.50 -25.54 -4.45
N GLY A 812 -36.26 -25.82 -5.72
CA GLY A 812 -35.72 -27.11 -6.18
C GLY A 812 -34.20 -27.10 -6.30
N GLY A 813 -33.54 -28.19 -5.91
CA GLY A 813 -32.08 -28.29 -5.89
C GLY A 813 -31.47 -27.76 -4.59
N PRO A 814 -30.14 -27.68 -4.49
CA PRO A 814 -29.47 -27.16 -3.31
C PRO A 814 -29.80 -25.68 -3.08
N ASP A 815 -29.89 -25.31 -1.79
CA ASP A 815 -30.10 -23.92 -1.39
C ASP A 815 -28.74 -23.24 -1.19
N PHE A 816 -28.37 -22.37 -2.13
CA PHE A 816 -27.14 -21.59 -2.07
C PHE A 816 -27.30 -20.26 -1.31
N THR A 817 -28.34 -20.10 -0.47
CA THR A 817 -28.48 -18.95 0.46
C THR A 817 -27.21 -18.67 1.28
N PRO A 818 -26.45 -19.66 1.79
CA PRO A 818 -25.19 -19.39 2.49
C PRO A 818 -24.15 -18.62 1.67
N TYR A 819 -24.28 -18.63 0.34
CA TYR A 819 -23.42 -17.91 -0.60
C TYR A 819 -24.09 -16.66 -1.19
N GLY A 820 -25.27 -16.28 -0.71
CA GLY A 820 -26.06 -15.15 -1.24
C GLY A 820 -26.90 -15.48 -2.48
N CYS A 821 -26.89 -16.74 -2.95
CA CYS A 821 -27.46 -17.17 -4.23
C CYS A 821 -28.73 -18.01 -4.07
N GLY A 822 -29.40 -17.79 -2.95
CA GLY A 822 -30.59 -18.52 -2.55
C GLY A 822 -31.85 -18.10 -3.30
N PRO A 823 -32.96 -18.84 -3.12
CA PRO A 823 -34.21 -18.56 -3.82
C PRO A 823 -34.83 -17.20 -3.50
N LEU A 824 -34.50 -16.58 -2.35
CA LEU A 824 -34.99 -15.24 -2.01
C LEU A 824 -34.34 -14.15 -2.87
N ALA A 825 -33.13 -14.38 -3.38
CA ALA A 825 -32.40 -13.43 -4.21
C ALA A 825 -33.04 -13.24 -5.59
N ALA A 826 -33.95 -14.13 -6.02
CA ALA A 826 -34.76 -13.94 -7.23
C ALA A 826 -36.05 -13.12 -6.99
N LEU A 827 -36.19 -12.50 -5.82
CA LEU A 827 -37.36 -11.75 -5.37
C LEU A 827 -36.97 -10.44 -4.66
N ASP A 828 -35.71 -10.04 -4.74
CA ASP A 828 -35.16 -8.97 -3.90
C ASP A 828 -35.24 -7.59 -4.57
N THR A 829 -35.85 -7.51 -5.76
CA THR A 829 -35.98 -6.32 -6.61
C THR A 829 -34.67 -5.82 -7.22
N SER A 830 -33.62 -6.64 -7.18
CA SER A 830 -32.33 -6.42 -7.83
C SER A 830 -32.18 -7.33 -9.05
N LEU A 831 -31.48 -6.83 -10.07
CA LEU A 831 -31.11 -7.65 -11.25
C LEU A 831 -29.66 -8.16 -11.16
N GLY A 832 -28.91 -7.76 -10.13
CA GLY A 832 -27.51 -8.15 -9.93
C GLY A 832 -27.32 -9.39 -9.06
N THR A 833 -28.36 -9.80 -8.36
CA THR A 833 -28.44 -10.97 -7.49
C THR A 833 -29.47 -11.94 -8.05
N GLY A 834 -29.45 -13.21 -7.62
CA GLY A 834 -30.38 -14.19 -8.16
C GLY A 834 -30.28 -15.56 -7.52
N TRP A 835 -31.23 -16.41 -7.88
CA TRP A 835 -31.30 -17.80 -7.46
C TRP A 835 -30.49 -18.68 -8.40
N VAL A 836 -29.43 -19.30 -7.87
CA VAL A 836 -28.66 -20.35 -8.56
C VAL A 836 -29.10 -21.71 -8.03
N THR A 837 -29.10 -22.72 -8.89
CA THR A 837 -29.38 -24.12 -8.56
C THR A 837 -28.63 -25.04 -9.52
N THR A 838 -28.64 -26.35 -9.27
CA THR A 838 -27.97 -27.32 -10.14
C THR A 838 -28.79 -27.63 -11.39
N SER A 839 -28.11 -27.81 -12.53
CA SER A 839 -28.69 -28.31 -13.77
C SER A 839 -29.19 -29.74 -13.62
N GLY A 840 -28.44 -30.60 -12.90
CA GLY A 840 -28.82 -31.98 -12.56
C GLY A 840 -29.39 -32.13 -11.15
N ASP A 841 -29.63 -33.37 -10.72
CA ASP A 841 -29.98 -33.67 -9.32
C ASP A 841 -28.78 -33.62 -8.37
N GLU A 842 -27.58 -33.74 -8.93
CA GLU A 842 -26.30 -33.58 -8.25
C GLU A 842 -25.52 -32.40 -8.87
N GLU A 843 -24.57 -31.87 -8.13
CA GLU A 843 -23.68 -30.78 -8.54
C GLU A 843 -22.53 -31.32 -9.41
N VAL A 844 -22.90 -31.91 -10.54
CA VAL A 844 -21.96 -32.46 -11.54
C VAL A 844 -22.42 -32.08 -12.94
N PRO A 845 -21.49 -31.92 -13.90
CA PRO A 845 -21.85 -31.61 -15.28
C PRO A 845 -22.82 -32.65 -15.88
N THR A 846 -23.90 -32.20 -16.52
CA THR A 846 -24.91 -33.05 -17.15
C THR A 846 -25.39 -32.45 -18.49
N ASN A 847 -25.75 -33.31 -19.43
CA ASN A 847 -26.48 -32.93 -20.65
C ASN A 847 -27.98 -33.27 -20.59
N LYS A 848 -28.45 -33.72 -19.42
CA LYS A 848 -29.85 -34.05 -19.14
C LYS A 848 -30.28 -33.22 -17.93
N PRO A 849 -30.72 -31.97 -18.13
CA PRO A 849 -31.12 -31.12 -17.03
C PRO A 849 -32.39 -31.67 -16.36
N THR A 850 -32.45 -31.57 -15.04
CA THR A 850 -33.64 -31.90 -14.24
C THR A 850 -34.36 -30.60 -13.88
N PRO A 851 -35.68 -30.48 -14.14
CA PRO A 851 -36.45 -29.29 -13.80
C PRO A 851 -36.30 -28.84 -12.35
N LYS A 852 -36.03 -27.55 -12.12
CA LYS A 852 -35.94 -26.95 -10.77
C LYS A 852 -37.01 -25.88 -10.60
N ALA A 853 -37.84 -26.03 -9.57
CA ALA A 853 -39.00 -25.16 -9.35
C ALA A 853 -38.81 -24.24 -8.14
N LEU A 854 -39.03 -22.95 -8.32
CA LEU A 854 -39.18 -21.94 -7.28
C LEU A 854 -40.67 -21.65 -7.08
N VAL A 855 -41.18 -21.86 -5.87
CA VAL A 855 -42.56 -21.58 -5.48
C VAL A 855 -42.59 -20.39 -4.55
N VAL A 856 -43.35 -19.37 -4.93
CA VAL A 856 -43.47 -18.08 -4.24
C VAL A 856 -44.90 -17.91 -3.75
N ALA A 857 -45.06 -17.58 -2.47
CA ALA A 857 -46.30 -17.09 -1.89
C ALA A 857 -46.36 -15.57 -2.03
N LEU A 858 -47.39 -15.08 -2.70
CA LEU A 858 -47.67 -13.65 -2.81
C LEU A 858 -48.17 -13.12 -1.44
N PRO A 859 -48.16 -11.81 -1.16
CA PRO A 859 -48.69 -11.27 0.10
C PRO A 859 -50.23 -11.22 0.14
N ALA A 860 -50.92 -11.20 -1.01
CA ALA A 860 -52.39 -11.23 -1.09
C ALA A 860 -52.89 -12.04 -2.31
N ALA A 861 -54.20 -12.33 -2.39
CA ALA A 861 -54.78 -12.90 -3.61
C ALA A 861 -54.64 -11.89 -4.76
N VAL A 862 -54.10 -12.34 -5.89
CA VAL A 862 -53.83 -11.49 -7.06
C VAL A 862 -54.47 -12.10 -8.30
N ASP A 863 -55.14 -11.26 -9.07
CA ASP A 863 -55.53 -11.57 -10.44
C ASP A 863 -54.31 -11.26 -11.33
N VAL A 864 -53.51 -12.30 -11.61
CA VAL A 864 -52.22 -12.17 -12.28
C VAL A 864 -52.44 -11.86 -13.76
N GLN A 865 -51.86 -10.73 -14.19
CA GLN A 865 -51.96 -10.21 -15.55
C GLN A 865 -50.69 -10.50 -16.35
N ALA A 866 -49.53 -10.50 -15.70
CA ALA A 866 -48.26 -10.83 -16.32
C ALA A 866 -47.25 -11.33 -15.27
N VAL A 867 -46.27 -12.08 -15.73
CA VAL A 867 -45.07 -12.43 -14.98
C VAL A 867 -43.87 -11.96 -15.79
N ALA A 868 -42.92 -11.25 -15.18
CA ALA A 868 -41.68 -10.89 -15.84
C ALA A 868 -40.51 -11.62 -15.21
N VAL A 869 -39.54 -12.00 -16.05
CA VAL A 869 -38.44 -12.89 -15.65
C VAL A 869 -37.14 -12.34 -16.25
N ASP A 870 -36.12 -12.15 -15.43
CA ASP A 870 -34.75 -12.02 -15.92
C ASP A 870 -34.03 -13.37 -15.76
N PRO A 871 -33.77 -14.10 -16.87
CA PRO A 871 -33.18 -15.43 -16.83
C PRO A 871 -31.68 -15.43 -16.54
N ALA A 872 -31.04 -14.27 -16.36
CA ALA A 872 -29.59 -14.17 -16.33
C ALA A 872 -28.91 -15.03 -15.25
N ALA A 873 -27.71 -15.47 -15.60
CA ALA A 873 -26.74 -15.97 -14.65
C ALA A 873 -26.31 -14.85 -13.69
N THR A 874 -26.29 -15.15 -12.40
CA THR A 874 -25.87 -14.24 -11.32
C THR A 874 -24.87 -14.94 -10.43
N CYS A 875 -24.41 -14.31 -9.34
CA CYS A 875 -23.65 -15.04 -8.32
C CYS A 875 -22.33 -15.66 -8.80
N GLY A 876 -21.67 -15.04 -9.78
CA GLY A 876 -20.37 -15.45 -10.29
C GLY A 876 -20.38 -16.64 -11.27
N VAL A 877 -21.55 -17.24 -11.58
CA VAL A 877 -21.63 -18.27 -12.63
C VAL A 877 -21.74 -17.62 -14.02
N ALA A 878 -21.08 -18.23 -15.00
CA ALA A 878 -21.02 -17.72 -16.36
C ALA A 878 -22.39 -17.74 -17.05
N GLY A 879 -22.58 -16.86 -18.04
CA GLY A 879 -23.85 -16.67 -18.75
C GLY A 879 -24.51 -17.95 -19.29
N SER A 880 -23.75 -19.01 -19.59
CA SER A 880 -24.29 -20.31 -19.99
C SER A 880 -25.23 -20.97 -18.97
N ALA A 881 -25.11 -20.60 -17.68
CA ALA A 881 -25.99 -21.04 -16.59
C ALA A 881 -27.33 -20.28 -16.53
N SER A 882 -27.54 -19.25 -17.35
CA SER A 882 -28.84 -18.56 -17.44
C SER A 882 -29.95 -19.55 -17.76
N THR A 883 -31.16 -19.36 -17.24
CA THR A 883 -32.31 -20.22 -17.55
C THR A 883 -32.65 -20.12 -19.05
N GLY A 884 -32.71 -21.26 -19.73
CA GLY A 884 -33.14 -21.43 -21.11
C GLY A 884 -34.64 -21.72 -21.18
N ASP A 885 -35.02 -23.00 -21.24
CA ASP A 885 -36.42 -23.40 -21.24
C ASP A 885 -37.05 -23.21 -19.86
N TYR A 886 -38.31 -22.78 -19.80
CA TYR A 886 -39.01 -22.50 -18.56
C TYR A 886 -40.50 -22.91 -18.60
N ARG A 887 -41.09 -23.08 -17.41
CA ARG A 887 -42.53 -23.19 -17.18
C ARG A 887 -42.97 -22.28 -16.04
N ILE A 888 -44.10 -21.60 -16.18
CA ILE A 888 -44.75 -20.78 -15.15
C ILE A 888 -46.14 -21.35 -14.84
N GLU A 889 -46.43 -21.57 -13.57
CA GLU A 889 -47.71 -22.05 -13.08
C GLU A 889 -48.25 -21.14 -11.97
N THR A 890 -49.58 -21.06 -11.84
CA THR A 890 -50.25 -20.31 -10.77
C THR A 890 -51.21 -21.19 -9.97
N SER A 891 -51.39 -20.87 -8.69
CA SER A 891 -52.28 -21.59 -7.78
C SER A 891 -52.90 -20.67 -6.72
N PRO A 892 -54.19 -20.86 -6.36
CA PRO A 892 -54.80 -20.19 -5.22
C PRO A 892 -54.49 -20.87 -3.88
N ASP A 893 -54.08 -22.15 -3.86
CA ASP A 893 -54.11 -23.00 -2.64
C ASP A 893 -52.95 -24.00 -2.49
N LEU A 894 -51.93 -23.94 -3.36
CA LEU A 894 -50.81 -24.89 -3.50
C LEU A 894 -51.17 -26.29 -4.00
N LYS A 895 -52.46 -26.61 -4.20
CA LYS A 895 -52.92 -27.95 -4.62
C LYS A 895 -53.21 -27.98 -6.11
N ALA A 896 -54.05 -27.06 -6.58
CA ALA A 896 -54.40 -26.95 -7.99
C ALA A 896 -53.42 -26.00 -8.70
N TRP A 897 -52.65 -26.51 -9.64
CA TRP A 897 -51.71 -25.74 -10.45
C TRP A 897 -52.23 -25.61 -11.88
N THR A 898 -52.17 -24.40 -12.41
CA THR A 898 -52.49 -24.11 -13.82
C THR A 898 -51.24 -23.56 -14.50
N THR A 899 -50.74 -24.27 -15.51
CA THR A 899 -49.68 -23.75 -16.39
C THR A 899 -50.21 -22.54 -17.14
N VAL A 900 -49.56 -21.39 -16.94
CA VAL A 900 -49.92 -20.12 -17.59
C VAL A 900 -48.96 -19.75 -18.71
N SER A 901 -47.73 -20.28 -18.70
CA SER A 901 -46.76 -20.11 -19.79
C SER A 901 -45.70 -21.22 -19.79
N GLU A 902 -45.21 -21.57 -20.97
CA GLU A 902 -43.97 -22.33 -21.21
C GLU A 902 -43.26 -21.72 -22.41
N GLY A 903 -41.93 -21.70 -22.40
CA GLY A 903 -41.15 -21.11 -23.47
C GLY A 903 -39.65 -21.25 -23.27
N THR A 904 -38.88 -20.49 -24.05
CA THR A 904 -37.42 -20.51 -24.06
C THR A 904 -36.89 -19.08 -24.02
N PHE A 905 -35.93 -18.81 -23.15
CA PHE A 905 -35.11 -17.61 -23.17
C PHE A 905 -33.80 -17.84 -23.90
N THR A 906 -33.29 -16.79 -24.50
CA THR A 906 -32.03 -16.76 -25.26
C THR A 906 -31.01 -15.84 -24.60
N ALA A 907 -29.80 -15.75 -25.16
CA ALA A 907 -28.77 -14.85 -24.66
C ALA A 907 -29.18 -13.37 -24.77
N GLU A 908 -30.06 -13.01 -25.71
CA GLU A 908 -30.60 -11.65 -25.85
C GLU A 908 -31.54 -11.25 -24.72
N ASP A 909 -32.06 -12.22 -23.98
CA ASP A 909 -33.04 -12.02 -22.91
C ASP A 909 -32.38 -11.80 -21.53
N ARG A 910 -31.06 -11.94 -21.43
CA ARG A 910 -30.31 -11.80 -20.16
C ARG A 910 -30.16 -10.33 -19.76
N GLY A 911 -30.18 -10.06 -18.45
CA GLY A 911 -29.91 -8.74 -17.88
C GLY A 911 -31.05 -7.74 -18.15
N ARG A 912 -32.25 -8.27 -18.38
CA ARG A 912 -33.49 -7.52 -18.56
C ARG A 912 -34.69 -8.35 -18.11
N LEU A 913 -35.74 -7.67 -17.66
CA LEU A 913 -37.02 -8.30 -17.36
C LEU A 913 -37.82 -8.57 -18.64
N ASN A 914 -38.08 -9.85 -18.90
CA ASN A 914 -38.86 -10.30 -20.05
C ASN A 914 -40.31 -10.56 -19.61
N GLU A 915 -41.23 -9.69 -20.03
CA GLU A 915 -42.63 -9.75 -19.61
C GLU A 915 -43.44 -10.78 -20.42
N ILE A 916 -44.15 -11.65 -19.69
CA ILE A 916 -44.98 -12.73 -20.21
C ILE A 916 -46.42 -12.48 -19.77
N ALA A 917 -47.31 -12.23 -20.74
CA ALA A 917 -48.72 -12.00 -20.46
C ALA A 917 -49.42 -13.28 -19.95
N VAL A 918 -50.18 -13.16 -18.87
CA VAL A 918 -50.95 -14.25 -18.26
C VAL A 918 -52.45 -14.00 -18.46
N LYS A 919 -53.19 -15.03 -18.88
CA LYS A 919 -54.64 -14.95 -19.07
C LYS A 919 -55.37 -15.92 -18.14
N GLY A 920 -56.42 -15.44 -17.48
CA GLY A 920 -57.34 -16.28 -16.70
C GLY A 920 -56.85 -16.72 -15.32
N SER A 921 -55.74 -16.17 -14.82
CA SER A 921 -55.25 -16.42 -13.47
C SER A 921 -55.93 -15.46 -12.49
N THR A 922 -56.90 -15.96 -11.72
CA THR A 922 -57.67 -15.17 -10.74
C THR A 922 -57.48 -15.73 -9.34
N GLY A 923 -57.43 -14.85 -8.34
CA GLY A 923 -57.28 -15.25 -6.94
C GLY A 923 -55.97 -15.98 -6.61
N THR A 924 -54.91 -15.79 -7.40
CA THR A 924 -53.63 -16.47 -7.23
C THR A 924 -52.97 -16.07 -5.92
N ARG A 925 -52.57 -17.07 -5.14
CA ARG A 925 -51.77 -16.89 -3.91
C ARG A 925 -50.35 -17.38 -4.08
N PHE A 926 -50.11 -18.25 -5.05
CA PHE A 926 -48.82 -18.90 -5.28
C PHE A 926 -48.46 -18.92 -6.77
N VAL A 927 -47.22 -18.58 -7.06
CA VAL A 927 -46.62 -18.68 -8.40
C VAL A 927 -45.48 -19.69 -8.34
N ARG A 928 -45.36 -20.54 -9.35
CA ARG A 928 -44.25 -21.46 -9.51
C ARG A 928 -43.54 -21.17 -10.82
N PHE A 929 -42.27 -20.78 -10.72
CA PHE A 929 -41.36 -20.72 -11.86
C PHE A 929 -40.53 -22.00 -11.88
N THR A 930 -40.43 -22.67 -13.04
CA THR A 930 -39.61 -23.88 -13.20
C THR A 930 -38.58 -23.63 -14.30
N ALA A 931 -37.30 -23.65 -13.94
CA ALA A 931 -36.20 -23.72 -14.89
C ALA A 931 -36.10 -25.15 -15.42
N LEU A 932 -36.22 -25.33 -16.74
CA LEU A 932 -36.23 -26.64 -17.40
C LEU A 932 -34.88 -26.98 -18.04
N SER A 933 -34.15 -25.98 -18.53
CA SER A 933 -32.82 -26.15 -19.13
C SER A 933 -31.95 -24.90 -18.96
N PRO A 934 -30.61 -25.02 -19.03
CA PRO A 934 -29.66 -23.90 -19.09
C PRO A 934 -29.44 -23.40 -20.53
N GLN A 935 -28.85 -22.22 -20.70
CA GLN A 935 -28.52 -21.64 -22.00
C GLN A 935 -27.12 -22.06 -22.52
N VAL A 936 -26.81 -23.36 -22.50
CA VAL A 936 -25.60 -23.90 -23.14
C VAL A 936 -25.83 -24.02 -24.66
N PRO A 937 -24.96 -23.47 -25.52
CA PRO A 937 -25.04 -23.68 -26.96
C PRO A 937 -25.00 -25.19 -27.25
N ASP A 938 -26.03 -25.78 -27.87
CA ASP A 938 -26.15 -27.23 -28.11
C ASP A 938 -25.77 -28.11 -26.89
N LEU A 939 -26.64 -28.12 -25.89
CA LEU A 939 -26.47 -28.83 -24.62
C LEU A 939 -26.10 -30.32 -24.79
N ALA A 940 -26.66 -30.98 -25.82
CA ALA A 940 -26.41 -32.40 -26.05
C ALA A 940 -24.96 -32.69 -26.48
N THR A 941 -24.34 -31.76 -27.19
CA THR A 941 -22.98 -31.89 -27.72
C THR A 941 -21.93 -31.30 -26.77
N ASN A 942 -22.25 -30.20 -26.09
CA ASN A 942 -21.30 -29.46 -25.26
C ASN A 942 -21.32 -29.83 -23.78
N CYS A 943 -22.25 -30.68 -23.32
CA CYS A 943 -22.22 -31.25 -21.97
C CYS A 943 -22.20 -32.80 -22.04
N PRO A 944 -21.71 -33.50 -21.01
CA PRO A 944 -21.10 -32.96 -19.79
C PRO A 944 -19.65 -32.49 -19.96
N ASP A 945 -19.00 -32.78 -21.09
CA ASP A 945 -17.54 -32.64 -21.25
C ASP A 945 -17.05 -31.22 -21.64
N GLY A 946 -17.94 -30.23 -21.81
CA GLY A 946 -17.58 -28.86 -22.18
C GLY A 946 -17.38 -27.91 -20.99
N ALA A 947 -16.69 -26.80 -21.26
CA ALA A 947 -16.34 -25.78 -20.26
C ALA A 947 -17.44 -24.71 -20.10
N TYR A 948 -18.68 -25.14 -19.92
CA TYR A 948 -19.82 -24.24 -19.69
C TYR A 948 -20.40 -24.50 -18.30
N ASP A 949 -20.47 -23.46 -17.47
CA ASP A 949 -21.11 -23.52 -16.15
C ASP A 949 -22.54 -24.03 -16.21
N GLY A 950 -23.24 -23.79 -17.33
CA GLY A 950 -24.58 -24.31 -17.57
C GLY A 950 -24.68 -25.84 -17.57
N CYS A 951 -23.58 -26.57 -17.79
CA CYS A 951 -23.58 -28.02 -17.60
C CYS A 951 -23.84 -28.40 -16.14
N VAL A 952 -23.47 -27.54 -15.18
CA VAL A 952 -23.58 -27.79 -13.74
C VAL A 952 -24.72 -26.98 -13.11
N TYR A 953 -24.97 -25.76 -13.58
CA TYR A 953 -25.87 -24.80 -12.93
C TYR A 953 -26.95 -24.22 -13.84
N MET A 954 -28.08 -23.87 -13.22
CA MET A 954 -29.12 -23.00 -13.77
C MET A 954 -29.32 -21.80 -12.84
N SER A 955 -29.68 -20.65 -13.41
CA SER A 955 -29.84 -19.39 -12.67
C SER A 955 -31.07 -18.63 -13.11
N LEU A 956 -31.67 -17.90 -12.17
CA LEU A 956 -32.74 -16.94 -12.36
C LEU A 956 -32.37 -15.67 -11.59
N ALA A 957 -32.17 -14.54 -12.29
CA ALA A 957 -31.83 -13.28 -11.65
C ALA A 957 -33.02 -12.71 -10.88
N GLU A 958 -34.19 -12.55 -11.53
CA GLU A 958 -35.34 -11.95 -10.87
C GLU A 958 -36.67 -12.50 -11.42
N LEU A 959 -37.65 -12.71 -10.53
CA LEU A 959 -39.02 -13.12 -10.84
C LEU A 959 -40.02 -12.10 -10.30
N VAL A 960 -40.77 -11.51 -11.22
CA VAL A 960 -41.69 -10.39 -10.94
C VAL A 960 -43.12 -10.79 -11.29
N VAL A 961 -44.09 -10.51 -10.41
CA VAL A 961 -45.51 -10.85 -10.63
C VAL A 961 -46.36 -9.59 -10.65
N TYR A 962 -47.04 -9.36 -11.78
CA TYR A 962 -47.90 -8.20 -11.98
C TYR A 962 -49.37 -8.58 -12.00
N GLY A 963 -50.20 -7.79 -11.32
CA GLY A 963 -51.65 -7.99 -11.29
C GLY A 963 -52.36 -7.04 -10.34
N SER A 964 -53.67 -7.21 -10.23
CA SER A 964 -54.51 -6.47 -9.28
C SER A 964 -54.84 -7.35 -8.08
N GLY A 965 -54.88 -6.76 -6.87
CA GLY A 965 -55.38 -7.47 -5.70
C GLY A 965 -56.82 -7.93 -5.95
N SER A 966 -57.08 -9.22 -5.82
CA SER A 966 -58.42 -9.78 -5.99
C SER A 966 -59.30 -9.25 -4.85
N ALA A 967 -60.40 -8.57 -5.16
CA ALA A 967 -61.36 -8.18 -4.14
C ALA A 967 -61.85 -9.44 -3.42
N ALA A 968 -61.49 -9.60 -2.15
CA ALA A 968 -62.18 -10.58 -1.32
C ALA A 968 -63.67 -10.19 -1.29
N PRO A 969 -64.61 -11.14 -1.41
CA PRO A 969 -66.01 -10.83 -1.21
C PRO A 969 -66.18 -10.21 0.18
N ASP A 970 -66.85 -9.07 0.21
CA ASP A 970 -67.10 -8.18 1.33
C ASP A 970 -67.50 -8.97 2.61
N VAL A 971 -66.56 -9.16 3.54
CA VAL A 971 -66.82 -9.84 4.83
C VAL A 971 -67.68 -8.95 5.75
N ALA A 972 -68.05 -7.73 5.32
CA ALA A 972 -68.96 -6.85 6.06
C ALA A 972 -70.45 -7.24 5.95
N ALA A 973 -70.85 -8.14 5.03
CA ALA A 973 -72.27 -8.45 4.82
C ALA A 973 -72.85 -9.60 5.69
N VAL A 974 -72.04 -10.33 6.46
CA VAL A 974 -72.53 -11.47 7.29
C VAL A 974 -72.71 -11.10 8.79
N ALA A 975 -72.28 -9.91 9.21
CA ALA A 975 -72.34 -9.47 10.61
C ALA A 975 -73.52 -8.54 10.97
N SER A 976 -74.56 -8.44 10.14
CA SER A 976 -75.81 -7.73 10.49
C SER A 976 -77.00 -8.68 10.63
N GLY A 977 -76.82 -9.75 11.41
CA GLY A 977 -77.94 -10.47 11.99
C GLY A 977 -78.67 -9.62 13.03
N ARG A 978 -79.64 -8.81 12.60
CA ARG A 978 -80.74 -8.31 13.44
C ARG A 978 -82.07 -8.37 12.68
N ARG A 979 -82.92 -9.30 13.12
CA ARG A 979 -84.31 -8.95 13.45
C ARG A 979 -84.32 -8.19 14.76
#